data_AF-A0A6N2D2I1-F1
#
_entry.id   AF-A0A6N2D2I1-F1
#
_cell.length_a   1.000
_cell.length_b   1.000
_cell.length_c   1.000
_cell.angle_alpha   90.00
_cell.angle_beta   90.00
_cell.angle_gamma   90.00
#
_symmetry.space_group_name_H-M   'P 1'
#
loop_
_entity.id
_entity.type
_entity.pdbx_description
1 polymer ?
#
loop_
_entity_poly.entity_id
_entity_poly.type
_entity_poly.pdbx_seq_one_letter_code
_entity_poly.pdbx_strand_id
1 'polypeptide(L)'
;MRYINKLFFLFILGLLFSSCERDELTEVQAGLPTNVDAELILKQDNSGDLTIIPKAEGANHFIIDFGDGSELSDPIAAGGKVTHRYTEGEYQIRITARNIAGGEASATKTVNISFDPPENLDFTITRESGNPLGVIVTPTADKAIGFEVDFGESDEEDPQYILVGESAQYTYADIGTYTITVTAISGGEATISLSKEIDITDPLVLPIDFESPTVSYTFNNFGGGEGAGVPIVGNPDPNDVNPSPNVGSYTKVDGSEVWAGTSVLLDEDIDFSSTRAIAMDVYSPQAGIPVLFKVEQDGNPEVFAELTQNTSVANEWETLTFNLVDVDPSQSYSIIAIFFNFGTSGTGETYYFDNIRLTNPVELGLPLDFESGPTAYSFTEFGGSPVSIISNPDPSGINTSANVAELTKAPASETWAGAFIDLDVPIDLGISSTLTLKVWSPQADIPVLLKIENPETGAEVEVETQVPVAQEWVEIEFDLSDGSLAEDWTRVVFFFNFGTAGTGERYYFDDLDYVTNVDNDIVGTWVMANEDASLGVGPAIGDVSWWNCSGPCLSERACYFDDTYTFGADGSFVNGFGAGETWVEAWQGVPNDQCEDPVAPHNGSNPATYSLVGNSLTLNGEGAYIGLPKAMNVGELPNVPVPDQVTYNITFEGPTTMRLTIESGAGVFWQYKLVKQ
;
A
#
# COMPACT_ATOMS: atom_id res chain seq x y z
N MET A 1 -49.24 12.35 79.30
CA MET A 1 -47.92 12.91 79.68
C MET A 1 -46.85 11.86 79.38
N ARG A 2 -45.94 12.20 78.45
CA ARG A 2 -44.52 11.83 78.45
C ARG A 2 -44.10 10.34 78.35
N TYR A 3 -43.38 10.07 77.24
CA TYR A 3 -42.43 8.98 76.93
C TYR A 3 -43.04 7.66 76.45
N ILE A 4 -42.94 7.26 75.17
CA ILE A 4 -41.78 7.03 74.28
C ILE A 4 -40.84 5.95 74.83
N ASN A 5 -40.60 4.94 73.98
CA ASN A 5 -39.70 3.78 74.08
C ASN A 5 -40.18 2.57 74.88
N LYS A 6 -40.90 1.68 74.17
CA LYS A 6 -40.73 0.20 74.20
C LYS A 6 -41.78 -0.45 73.28
N LEU A 7 -41.57 -0.40 71.97
CA LEU A 7 -42.29 -1.28 71.02
C LEU A 7 -41.55 -1.35 69.68
N PHE A 8 -40.33 -1.90 69.67
CA PHE A 8 -39.62 -2.23 68.43
C PHE A 8 -38.63 -3.37 68.70
N PHE A 9 -39.14 -4.51 69.15
CA PHE A 9 -38.32 -5.70 69.36
C PHE A 9 -39.15 -6.97 69.17
N LEU A 10 -39.87 -7.08 68.05
CA LEU A 10 -40.41 -8.36 67.58
C LEU A 10 -40.90 -8.27 66.12
N PHE A 11 -40.09 -7.70 65.22
CA PHE A 11 -40.30 -7.82 63.75
C PHE A 11 -39.03 -7.54 62.93
N ILE A 12 -37.87 -8.02 63.37
CA ILE A 12 -36.64 -8.11 62.54
C ILE A 12 -35.92 -9.42 62.90
N LEU A 13 -36.59 -10.55 62.65
CA LEU A 13 -35.99 -11.89 62.71
C LEU A 13 -36.52 -12.71 61.53
N GLY A 14 -36.25 -12.19 60.32
CA GLY A 14 -36.68 -12.77 59.05
C GLY A 14 -36.02 -12.14 57.82
N LEU A 15 -34.84 -11.53 57.98
CA LEU A 15 -34.05 -10.89 56.91
C LEU A 15 -32.54 -11.07 57.17
N LEU A 16 -32.09 -12.33 57.31
CA LEU A 16 -30.66 -12.67 57.45
C LEU A 16 -30.22 -13.79 56.49
N PHE A 17 -30.77 -13.82 55.28
CA PHE A 17 -30.19 -14.56 54.16
C PHE A 17 -30.44 -13.81 52.85
N SER A 18 -29.80 -12.66 52.68
CA SER A 18 -29.55 -12.03 51.36
C SER A 18 -28.76 -10.74 51.57
N SER A 19 -27.44 -10.84 51.60
CA SER A 19 -26.50 -9.81 51.13
C SER A 19 -25.09 -10.23 51.55
N CYS A 20 -24.52 -11.11 50.74
CA CYS A 20 -23.13 -11.05 50.36
C CYS A 20 -23.14 -11.73 48.99
N GLU A 21 -23.61 -11.00 47.97
CA GLU A 21 -23.09 -11.27 46.63
C GLU A 21 -21.59 -11.13 46.80
N ARG A 22 -20.89 -12.26 46.68
CA ARG A 22 -19.46 -12.23 46.46
C ARG A 22 -19.35 -11.52 45.12
N ASP A 23 -18.82 -10.30 45.11
CA ASP A 23 -18.30 -9.73 43.87
C ASP A 23 -17.36 -10.81 43.32
N GLU A 24 -17.80 -11.49 42.26
CA GLU A 24 -16.88 -12.26 41.43
C GLU A 24 -15.91 -11.20 40.91
N LEU A 25 -14.69 -11.26 41.43
CA LEU A 25 -13.58 -10.50 40.87
C LEU A 25 -13.57 -10.86 39.38
N THR A 26 -13.97 -9.92 38.54
CA THR A 26 -13.74 -10.00 37.10
C THR A 26 -12.25 -10.26 36.95
N GLU A 27 -11.90 -11.45 36.45
CA GLU A 27 -10.53 -11.80 36.13
C GLU A 27 -10.09 -10.80 35.06
N VAL A 28 -9.29 -9.81 35.45
CA VAL A 28 -8.71 -8.87 34.49
C VAL A 28 -7.72 -9.68 33.67
N GLN A 29 -8.13 -10.06 32.46
CA GLN A 29 -7.25 -10.72 31.50
C GLN A 29 -6.23 -9.70 31.00
N ALA A 30 -5.23 -9.43 31.83
CA ALA A 30 -4.10 -8.58 31.47
C ALA A 30 -3.21 -9.37 30.51
N GLY A 31 -2.95 -8.80 29.33
CA GLY A 31 -1.98 -9.36 28.38
C GLY A 31 -0.61 -9.58 29.02
N LEU A 32 0.19 -10.46 28.41
CA LEU A 32 1.58 -10.66 28.84
C LEU A 32 2.35 -9.33 28.76
N PRO A 33 3.34 -9.10 29.66
CA PRO A 33 4.19 -7.93 29.52
C PRO A 33 4.91 -7.91 28.16
N THR A 34 5.02 -6.72 27.56
CA THR A 34 5.70 -6.48 26.27
C THR A 34 6.85 -5.50 26.46
N ASN A 35 7.72 -5.37 25.46
CA ASN A 35 8.85 -4.42 25.48
C ASN A 35 9.75 -4.56 26.73
N VAL A 36 10.01 -5.81 27.15
CA VAL A 36 10.86 -6.12 28.32
C VAL A 36 12.30 -5.73 28.03
N ASP A 37 12.85 -4.82 28.83
CA ASP A 37 14.18 -4.27 28.67
C ASP A 37 14.72 -3.73 30.02
N ALA A 38 15.96 -3.22 30.06
CA ALA A 38 16.51 -2.51 31.22
C ALA A 38 17.52 -1.43 30.81
N GLU A 39 17.48 -0.32 31.53
CA GLU A 39 18.56 0.67 31.55
C GLU A 39 19.64 0.20 32.54
N LEU A 40 20.89 0.25 32.11
CA LEU A 40 22.05 -0.21 32.88
C LEU A 40 22.99 0.98 33.10
N ILE A 41 23.29 1.29 34.37
CA ILE A 41 24.15 2.41 34.74
C ILE A 41 25.31 1.86 35.58
N LEU A 42 26.51 1.79 34.99
CA LEU A 42 27.71 1.35 35.69
C LEU A 42 28.40 2.52 36.38
N LYS A 43 28.76 2.34 37.64
CA LYS A 43 29.53 3.34 38.37
C LYS A 43 31.00 3.30 37.95
N GLN A 44 31.51 4.44 37.46
CA GLN A 44 32.88 4.61 36.98
C GLN A 44 33.90 4.86 38.11
N ASP A 45 33.88 4.05 39.16
CA ASP A 45 34.79 4.20 40.32
C ASP A 45 35.53 2.90 40.66
N ASN A 46 35.60 1.96 39.72
CA ASN A 46 36.13 0.61 39.88
C ASN A 46 35.42 -0.23 40.96
N SER A 47 34.22 0.15 41.39
CA SER A 47 33.45 -0.64 42.37
C SER A 47 32.80 -1.88 41.75
N GLY A 48 32.52 -1.85 40.44
CA GLY A 48 31.68 -2.85 39.77
C GLY A 48 30.19 -2.71 40.06
N ASP A 49 29.76 -1.62 40.71
CA ASP A 49 28.35 -1.38 41.03
C ASP A 49 27.57 -1.01 39.75
N LEU A 50 26.78 -1.95 39.25
CA LEU A 50 25.85 -1.77 38.13
C LEU A 50 24.44 -1.58 38.66
N THR A 51 23.84 -0.43 38.36
CA THR A 51 22.43 -0.17 38.64
C THR A 51 21.59 -0.60 37.44
N ILE A 52 20.57 -1.41 37.71
CA ILE A 52 19.66 -1.99 36.72
C ILE A 52 18.28 -1.41 36.98
N ILE A 53 17.71 -0.76 35.97
CA ILE A 53 16.37 -0.16 36.00
C ILE A 53 15.53 -0.89 34.95
N PRO A 54 14.76 -1.93 35.34
CA PRO A 54 13.98 -2.70 34.38
C PRO A 54 12.73 -1.94 33.92
N LYS A 55 12.36 -2.14 32.66
CA LYS A 55 11.18 -1.56 32.02
C LYS A 55 10.44 -2.62 31.18
N ALA A 56 9.13 -2.51 31.12
CA ALA A 56 8.24 -3.31 30.29
C ALA A 56 6.84 -2.69 30.35
N GLU A 57 6.10 -2.80 29.25
CA GLU A 57 4.68 -2.46 29.22
C GLU A 57 3.86 -3.57 29.86
N GLY A 58 2.83 -3.21 30.63
CA GLY A 58 1.96 -4.17 31.32
C GLY A 58 2.60 -4.89 32.53
N ALA A 59 3.85 -4.59 32.88
CA ALA A 59 4.53 -5.17 34.03
C ALA A 59 4.22 -4.42 35.35
N ASN A 60 4.08 -5.18 36.43
CA ASN A 60 3.89 -4.65 37.78
C ASN A 60 5.13 -4.81 38.65
N HIS A 61 5.88 -5.90 38.44
CA HIS A 61 7.17 -6.10 39.07
C HIS A 61 8.11 -6.89 38.17
N PHE A 62 9.38 -6.90 38.55
CA PHE A 62 10.47 -7.53 37.83
C PHE A 62 11.31 -8.40 38.77
N ILE A 63 11.89 -9.46 38.22
CA ILE A 63 12.92 -10.27 38.86
C ILE A 63 14.12 -10.30 37.92
N ILE A 64 15.31 -10.02 38.47
CA ILE A 64 16.55 -9.98 37.72
C ILE A 64 17.40 -11.19 38.08
N ASP A 65 17.80 -11.94 37.07
CA ASP A 65 18.93 -12.85 37.14
C ASP A 65 20.18 -12.09 36.69
N PHE A 66 21.15 -11.94 37.59
CA PHE A 66 22.37 -11.17 37.34
C PHE A 66 23.35 -11.89 36.41
N GLY A 67 23.16 -13.19 36.15
CA GLY A 67 23.99 -13.95 35.20
C GLY A 67 25.38 -14.34 35.71
N ASP A 68 25.72 -14.04 36.96
CA ASP A 68 26.99 -14.38 37.62
C ASP A 68 26.88 -15.56 38.60
N GLY A 69 25.70 -16.18 38.69
CA GLY A 69 25.38 -17.29 39.61
C GLY A 69 25.04 -16.86 41.04
N SER A 70 24.87 -15.55 41.29
CA SER A 70 24.30 -15.04 42.54
C SER A 70 22.78 -15.35 42.65
N GLU A 71 22.21 -15.08 43.83
CA GLU A 71 20.76 -15.23 44.01
C GLU A 71 19.99 -14.20 43.18
N LEU A 72 18.82 -14.59 42.66
CA LEU A 72 17.92 -13.68 41.96
C LEU A 72 17.58 -12.46 42.81
N SER A 73 17.28 -11.33 42.18
CA SER A 73 16.84 -10.14 42.90
C SER A 73 15.53 -10.40 43.67
N ASP A 74 15.35 -9.68 44.77
CA ASP A 74 14.00 -9.47 45.32
C ASP A 74 13.08 -8.82 44.25
N PRO A 75 11.74 -9.02 44.33
CA PRO A 75 10.81 -8.39 43.41
C PRO A 75 10.96 -6.85 43.36
N ILE A 76 11.23 -6.31 42.18
CA ILE A 76 11.40 -4.88 41.93
C ILE A 76 10.10 -4.34 41.36
N ALA A 77 9.44 -3.41 42.04
CA ALA A 77 8.23 -2.77 41.50
C ALA A 77 8.55 -1.98 40.21
N ALA A 78 7.55 -1.79 39.34
CA ALA A 78 7.72 -0.94 38.15
C ALA A 78 8.22 0.48 38.51
N GLY A 79 9.22 0.96 37.76
CA GLY A 79 9.96 2.20 38.06
C GLY A 79 10.99 2.08 39.19
N GLY A 80 11.14 0.90 39.79
CA GLY A 80 12.17 0.59 40.77
C GLY A 80 13.53 0.32 40.13
N LYS A 81 14.55 0.13 40.96
CA LYS A 81 15.91 -0.18 40.54
C LYS A 81 16.60 -1.11 41.52
N VAL A 82 17.59 -1.86 41.05
CA VAL A 82 18.48 -2.68 41.89
C VAL A 82 19.93 -2.37 41.53
N THR A 83 20.83 -2.44 42.51
CA THR A 83 22.27 -2.32 42.27
C THR A 83 22.93 -3.64 42.63
N HIS A 84 23.73 -4.18 41.72
CA HIS A 84 24.53 -5.38 41.92
C HIS A 84 26.00 -5.11 41.66
N ARG A 85 26.88 -5.78 42.39
CA ARG A 85 28.32 -5.59 42.26
C ARG A 85 28.93 -6.74 41.46
N TYR A 86 29.47 -6.43 40.28
CA TYR A 86 30.15 -7.38 39.42
C TYR A 86 31.67 -7.32 39.55
N THR A 87 32.32 -8.45 39.31
CA THR A 87 33.75 -8.51 38.97
C THR A 87 33.94 -8.33 37.47
N GLU A 88 35.19 -8.18 37.00
CA GLU A 88 35.44 -8.17 35.55
C GLU A 88 34.96 -9.47 34.90
N GLY A 89 34.35 -9.34 33.73
CA GLY A 89 33.78 -10.47 33.00
C GLY A 89 32.56 -10.09 32.15
N GLU A 90 32.14 -11.04 31.33
CA GLU A 90 30.94 -10.94 30.52
C GLU A 90 29.77 -11.65 31.23
N TYR A 91 28.63 -10.99 31.31
CA TYR A 91 27.43 -11.48 31.99
C TYR A 91 26.19 -11.34 31.11
N GLN A 92 25.27 -12.29 31.23
CA GLN A 92 23.95 -12.24 30.58
C GLN A 92 22.88 -12.00 31.65
N ILE A 93 22.43 -10.77 31.75
CA ILE A 93 21.41 -10.35 32.71
C ILE A 93 20.04 -10.69 32.12
N ARG A 94 19.28 -11.55 32.79
CA ARG A 94 17.90 -11.87 32.38
C ARG A 94 16.90 -11.05 33.19
N ILE A 95 16.09 -10.27 32.49
CA ILE A 95 15.00 -9.47 33.04
C ILE A 95 13.71 -10.26 32.88
N THR A 96 13.01 -10.55 33.98
CA THR A 96 11.69 -11.19 33.95
C THR A 96 10.62 -10.22 34.43
N ALA A 97 9.75 -9.79 33.54
CA ALA A 97 8.61 -8.92 33.80
C ALA A 97 7.37 -9.73 34.17
N ARG A 98 6.62 -9.28 35.18
CA ARG A 98 5.42 -9.96 35.70
C ARG A 98 4.24 -9.01 35.87
N ASN A 99 3.08 -9.37 35.34
CA ASN A 99 1.84 -8.61 35.55
C ASN A 99 1.07 -9.07 36.81
N ILE A 100 -0.02 -8.37 37.17
CA ILE A 100 -0.86 -8.72 38.34
C ILE A 100 -1.59 -10.06 38.21
N ALA A 101 -1.81 -10.54 36.98
CA ALA A 101 -2.49 -11.78 36.68
C ALA A 101 -1.53 -13.00 36.66
N GLY A 102 -0.23 -12.78 36.89
CA GLY A 102 0.80 -13.82 36.88
C GLY A 102 1.38 -14.14 35.50
N GLY A 103 1.06 -13.35 34.47
CA GLY A 103 1.67 -13.43 33.15
C GLY A 103 3.13 -12.96 33.18
N GLU A 104 4.00 -13.66 32.44
CA GLU A 104 5.45 -13.48 32.44
C GLU A 104 6.00 -13.28 31.03
N ALA A 105 6.96 -12.38 30.89
CA ALA A 105 7.81 -12.24 29.71
C ALA A 105 9.26 -11.96 30.16
N SER A 106 10.24 -12.37 29.36
CA SER A 106 11.65 -12.15 29.66
C SER A 106 12.42 -11.58 28.49
N ALA A 107 13.46 -10.81 28.79
CA ALA A 107 14.51 -10.41 27.86
C ALA A 107 15.89 -10.60 28.50
N THR A 108 16.95 -10.63 27.69
CA THR A 108 18.32 -10.77 28.16
C THR A 108 19.17 -9.62 27.64
N LYS A 109 19.97 -9.00 28.50
CA LYS A 109 21.03 -8.03 28.15
C LYS A 109 22.40 -8.62 28.43
N THR A 110 23.30 -8.53 27.47
CA THR A 110 24.72 -8.87 27.67
C THR A 110 25.48 -7.64 28.14
N VAL A 111 26.33 -7.81 29.14
CA VAL A 111 27.19 -6.74 29.67
C VAL A 111 28.62 -7.24 29.85
N ASN A 112 29.60 -6.45 29.42
CA ASN A 112 31.01 -6.72 29.68
C ASN A 112 31.56 -5.72 30.69
N ILE A 113 31.93 -6.20 31.87
CA ILE A 113 32.48 -5.39 32.94
C ILE A 113 34.01 -5.41 32.82
N SER A 114 34.59 -4.25 32.58
CA SER A 114 36.04 -4.02 32.54
C SER A 114 36.37 -2.78 33.38
N PHE A 115 37.46 -2.81 34.13
CA PHE A 115 38.00 -1.62 34.82
C PHE A 115 39.20 -1.01 34.10
N ASP A 116 39.73 -1.72 33.10
CA ASP A 116 40.69 -1.17 32.16
C ASP A 116 40.03 -0.08 31.29
N PRO A 117 40.77 0.99 30.93
CA PRO A 117 40.29 2.01 30.02
C PRO A 117 39.83 1.43 28.68
N PRO A 118 38.77 1.98 28.04
CA PRO A 118 38.38 1.56 26.70
C PRO A 118 39.48 1.83 25.66
N GLU A 119 39.55 0.99 24.64
CA GLU A 119 40.56 1.05 23.57
C GLU A 119 39.88 0.96 22.19
N ASN A 120 40.57 1.38 21.13
CA ASN A 120 40.15 1.20 19.73
C ASN A 120 38.73 1.72 19.41
N LEU A 121 38.34 2.88 19.98
CA LEU A 121 37.07 3.52 19.68
C LEU A 121 36.99 3.92 18.20
N ASP A 122 35.92 3.47 17.55
CA ASP A 122 35.45 3.93 16.24
C ASP A 122 33.92 3.91 16.19
N PHE A 123 33.31 4.58 15.23
CA PHE A 123 31.85 4.54 15.02
C PHE A 123 31.47 4.83 13.58
N THR A 124 30.34 4.31 13.13
CA THR A 124 29.76 4.64 11.83
C THR A 124 28.56 5.57 11.99
N ILE A 125 28.38 6.47 11.03
CA ILE A 125 27.18 7.31 10.88
C ILE A 125 26.49 6.87 9.61
N THR A 126 25.20 6.53 9.67
CA THR A 126 24.36 6.25 8.50
C THR A 126 23.14 7.16 8.50
N ARG A 127 22.61 7.47 7.32
CA ARG A 127 21.34 8.20 7.18
C ARG A 127 20.17 7.31 7.52
N GLU A 128 19.15 7.89 8.15
CA GLU A 128 17.87 7.23 8.30
C GLU A 128 17.12 7.24 6.97
N SER A 129 16.55 6.09 6.59
CA SER A 129 15.78 5.98 5.34
C SER A 129 14.47 6.75 5.48
N GLY A 130 14.15 7.61 4.51
CA GLY A 130 12.93 8.42 4.50
C GLY A 130 12.94 9.63 5.45
N ASN A 131 14.03 9.86 6.20
CA ASN A 131 14.21 11.03 7.04
C ASN A 131 15.55 11.72 6.73
N PRO A 132 15.57 12.77 5.90
CA PRO A 132 16.81 13.42 5.47
C PRO A 132 17.61 14.04 6.64
N LEU A 133 16.91 14.43 7.71
CA LEU A 133 17.50 15.01 8.92
C LEU A 133 17.87 13.94 9.97
N GLY A 134 17.55 12.67 9.72
CA GLY A 134 17.79 11.54 10.61
C GLY A 134 19.17 10.89 10.42
N VAL A 135 19.83 10.57 11.53
CA VAL A 135 21.09 9.82 11.57
C VAL A 135 21.04 8.67 12.56
N ILE A 136 21.81 7.62 12.25
CA ILE A 136 22.03 6.47 13.12
C ILE A 136 23.53 6.34 13.37
N VAL A 137 23.91 6.32 14.64
CA VAL A 137 25.31 6.21 15.11
C VAL A 137 25.52 4.85 15.74
N THR A 138 26.48 4.09 15.21
CA THR A 138 26.83 2.75 15.71
C THR A 138 28.30 2.73 16.14
N PRO A 139 28.57 2.84 17.45
CA PRO A 139 29.93 2.84 17.98
C PRO A 139 30.46 1.46 18.34
N THR A 140 31.78 1.35 18.35
CA THR A 140 32.53 0.15 18.76
C THR A 140 33.77 0.58 19.53
N ALA A 141 34.11 -0.17 20.58
CA ALA A 141 35.36 -0.01 21.33
C ALA A 141 35.62 -1.30 22.11
N ASP A 142 36.90 -1.62 22.28
CA ASP A 142 37.32 -2.69 23.18
C ASP A 142 37.16 -2.23 24.62
N LYS A 143 36.76 -3.18 25.50
CA LYS A 143 36.64 -2.97 26.96
C LYS A 143 35.61 -1.91 27.39
N ALA A 144 34.80 -1.41 26.46
CA ALA A 144 33.66 -0.56 26.78
C ALA A 144 32.47 -1.39 27.28
N ILE A 145 31.68 -0.82 28.18
CA ILE A 145 30.34 -1.30 28.52
C ILE A 145 29.27 -0.60 27.67
N GLY A 146 29.53 0.66 27.30
CA GLY A 146 28.62 1.47 26.53
C GLY A 146 29.29 2.76 26.07
N PHE A 147 28.47 3.63 25.51
CA PHE A 147 28.87 4.86 24.85
C PHE A 147 27.91 5.99 25.19
N GLU A 148 28.45 7.18 25.38
CA GLU A 148 27.70 8.42 25.35
C GLU A 148 27.85 9.03 23.95
N VAL A 149 26.73 9.27 23.28
CA VAL A 149 26.67 9.85 21.93
C VAL A 149 26.11 11.25 22.03
N ASP A 150 26.95 12.23 21.78
CA ASP A 150 26.60 13.64 21.64
C ASP A 150 26.46 13.97 20.15
N PHE A 151 25.27 14.41 19.72
CA PHE A 151 24.96 14.71 18.33
C PHE A 151 25.38 16.13 17.91
N GLY A 152 25.78 16.98 18.85
CA GLY A 152 26.38 18.29 18.58
C GLY A 152 25.40 19.35 18.07
N GLU A 153 24.08 19.18 18.24
CA GLU A 153 23.08 20.20 17.86
C GLU A 153 23.02 21.36 18.88
N SER A 154 23.18 21.07 20.18
CA SER A 154 23.15 22.08 21.25
C SER A 154 24.04 21.68 22.42
N ASP A 155 24.75 22.66 22.99
CA ASP A 155 25.57 22.49 24.21
C ASP A 155 24.73 22.21 25.47
N GLU A 156 23.39 22.32 25.40
CA GLU A 156 22.47 22.07 26.51
C GLU A 156 21.87 20.65 26.50
N GLU A 157 22.10 19.86 25.45
CA GLU A 157 21.59 18.49 25.37
C GLU A 157 22.53 17.49 26.05
N ASP A 158 21.95 16.62 26.87
CA ASP A 158 22.70 15.52 27.49
C ASP A 158 22.99 14.43 26.43
N PRO A 159 24.22 13.89 26.36
CA PRO A 159 24.55 12.79 25.46
C PRO A 159 23.65 11.57 25.67
N GLN A 160 23.29 10.90 24.57
CA GLN A 160 22.53 9.66 24.64
C GLN A 160 23.43 8.50 25.06
N TYR A 161 23.06 7.81 26.15
CA TYR A 161 23.74 6.59 26.56
C TYR A 161 23.19 5.35 25.85
N ILE A 162 24.08 4.54 25.28
CA ILE A 162 23.78 3.23 24.67
C ILE A 162 24.78 2.17 25.10
N LEU A 163 24.37 0.90 25.10
CA LEU A 163 25.28 -0.21 25.40
C LEU A 163 26.07 -0.67 24.17
N VAL A 164 27.11 -1.48 24.41
CA VAL A 164 27.81 -2.16 23.31
C VAL A 164 26.84 -3.03 22.50
N GLY A 165 26.89 -2.87 21.18
CA GLY A 165 26.02 -3.57 20.23
C GLY A 165 24.71 -2.86 19.92
N GLU A 166 24.43 -1.73 20.59
CA GLU A 166 23.29 -0.86 20.29
C GLU A 166 23.71 0.31 19.37
N SER A 167 22.71 1.01 18.82
CA SER A 167 22.88 2.22 18.01
C SER A 167 22.06 3.35 18.61
N ALA A 168 22.55 4.59 18.47
CA ALA A 168 21.84 5.81 18.82
C ALA A 168 21.21 6.40 17.56
N GLN A 169 19.99 6.94 17.68
CA GLN A 169 19.26 7.58 16.58
C GLN A 169 18.94 9.01 16.96
N TYR A 170 19.05 9.93 16.01
CA TYR A 170 18.77 11.35 16.23
C TYR A 170 18.24 12.01 14.96
N THR A 171 17.36 12.99 15.11
CA THR A 171 16.84 13.82 14.01
C THR A 171 17.14 15.27 14.33
N TYR A 172 17.92 15.92 13.47
CA TYR A 172 18.27 17.32 13.61
C TYR A 172 17.07 18.22 13.29
N ALA A 173 17.00 19.40 13.91
CA ALA A 173 15.93 20.36 13.64
C ALA A 173 16.12 21.11 12.31
N ASP A 174 17.38 21.30 11.89
CA ASP A 174 17.75 22.07 10.69
C ASP A 174 18.88 21.38 9.92
N ILE A 175 19.09 21.83 8.68
CA ILE A 175 20.26 21.45 7.88
C ILE A 175 21.53 22.16 8.38
N GLY A 176 22.69 21.51 8.23
CA GLY A 176 23.95 22.09 8.66
C GLY A 176 25.05 21.06 8.89
N THR A 177 26.25 21.55 9.19
CA THR A 177 27.37 20.69 9.57
C THR A 177 27.40 20.55 11.09
N TYR A 178 27.31 19.31 11.57
CA TYR A 178 27.33 18.97 13.00
C TYR A 178 28.54 18.10 13.33
N THR A 179 29.00 18.15 14.58
CA THR A 179 30.10 17.31 15.08
C THR A 179 29.53 16.30 16.08
N ILE A 180 29.43 15.05 15.65
CA ILE A 180 29.03 13.95 16.54
C ILE A 180 30.25 13.53 17.36
N THR A 181 30.12 13.52 18.68
CA THR A 181 31.17 13.05 19.60
C THR A 181 30.68 11.81 20.34
N VAL A 182 31.40 10.71 20.17
CA VAL A 182 31.16 9.47 20.90
C VAL A 182 32.21 9.33 21.99
N THR A 183 31.78 9.07 23.23
CA THR A 183 32.64 8.76 24.37
C THR A 183 32.41 7.32 24.81
N ALA A 184 33.43 6.47 24.68
CA ALA A 184 33.38 5.12 25.20
C ALA A 184 33.67 5.11 26.70
N ILE A 185 32.87 4.34 27.44
CA ILE A 185 32.96 4.22 28.89
C ILE A 185 33.21 2.78 29.35
N SER A 186 33.96 2.62 30.43
CA SER A 186 34.19 1.37 31.16
C SER A 186 33.75 1.52 32.63
N GLY A 187 34.03 0.54 33.49
CA GLY A 187 33.83 0.63 34.93
C GLY A 187 34.89 1.48 35.67
N GLY A 188 35.97 1.86 34.99
CA GLY A 188 36.95 2.81 35.52
C GLY A 188 36.67 4.27 35.14
N GLU A 189 37.34 5.20 35.81
CA GLU A 189 37.20 6.65 35.55
C GLU A 189 37.71 7.09 34.17
N ALA A 190 38.55 6.28 33.52
CA ALA A 190 39.15 6.64 32.24
C ALA A 190 38.20 6.36 31.06
N THR A 191 38.05 7.35 30.19
CA THR A 191 37.26 7.28 28.95
C THR A 191 38.13 7.63 27.74
N ILE A 192 37.64 7.32 26.54
CA ILE A 192 38.19 7.76 25.26
C ILE A 192 37.05 8.35 24.43
N SER A 193 37.30 9.45 23.72
CA SER A 193 36.31 10.09 22.86
C SER A 193 36.84 10.22 21.43
N LEU A 194 35.92 10.15 20.46
CA LEU A 194 36.18 10.36 19.04
C LEU A 194 35.07 11.25 18.48
N SER A 195 35.42 12.21 17.62
CA SER A 195 34.47 13.08 16.95
C SER A 195 34.54 12.92 15.43
N LYS A 196 33.38 12.97 14.76
CA LYS A 196 33.25 13.00 13.29
C LYS A 196 32.25 14.07 12.89
N GLU A 197 32.55 14.80 11.81
CA GLU A 197 31.62 15.76 11.22
C GLU A 197 30.64 15.06 10.28
N ILE A 198 29.41 15.60 10.20
CA ILE A 198 28.37 15.19 9.25
C ILE A 198 27.63 16.41 8.73
N ASP A 199 27.40 16.47 7.42
CA ASP A 199 26.64 17.54 6.76
C ASP A 199 25.19 17.10 6.58
N ILE A 200 24.29 17.53 7.46
CA ILE A 200 22.85 17.30 7.35
C ILE A 200 22.28 18.15 6.20
N THR A 201 21.64 17.47 5.25
CA THR A 201 21.10 18.07 4.03
C THR A 201 19.68 17.56 3.82
N ASP A 202 18.85 18.37 3.16
CA ASP A 202 17.51 17.99 2.74
C ASP A 202 17.42 18.08 1.21
N PRO A 203 17.69 16.98 0.49
CA PRO A 203 17.85 16.99 -0.94
C PRO A 203 16.50 17.14 -1.66
N LEU A 204 16.50 17.92 -2.75
CA LEU A 204 15.38 17.99 -3.67
C LEU A 204 15.38 16.76 -4.58
N VAL A 205 14.50 15.82 -4.29
CA VAL A 205 14.28 14.58 -5.06
C VAL A 205 12.79 14.41 -5.37
N LEU A 206 12.43 13.41 -6.16
CA LEU A 206 11.03 12.99 -6.26
C LEU A 206 10.63 12.14 -5.03
N PRO A 207 9.39 12.26 -4.52
CA PRO A 207 8.35 13.20 -4.96
C PRO A 207 8.62 14.66 -4.52
N ILE A 208 8.15 15.63 -5.31
CA ILE A 208 8.16 17.07 -4.98
C ILE A 208 6.75 17.48 -4.57
N ASP A 209 6.57 17.78 -3.29
CA ASP A 209 5.28 18.16 -2.66
C ASP A 209 5.27 19.58 -2.05
N PHE A 210 6.39 20.29 -2.09
CA PHE A 210 6.56 21.64 -1.52
C PHE A 210 6.32 21.77 -0.01
N GLU A 211 6.32 20.67 0.74
CA GLU A 211 5.96 20.67 2.17
C GLU A 211 7.13 20.82 3.13
N SER A 212 8.36 20.48 2.69
CA SER A 212 9.53 20.62 3.55
C SER A 212 10.03 22.06 3.58
N PRO A 213 10.12 22.71 4.76
CA PRO A 213 10.70 24.04 4.87
C PRO A 213 12.23 24.05 4.68
N THR A 214 12.88 22.89 4.73
CA THR A 214 14.34 22.73 4.64
C THR A 214 14.83 22.33 3.25
N VAL A 215 13.94 21.80 2.38
CA VAL A 215 14.27 21.57 0.97
C VAL A 215 14.43 22.91 0.24
N SER A 216 15.49 23.00 -0.55
CA SER A 216 15.76 24.18 -1.38
C SER A 216 15.13 24.02 -2.78
N TYR A 217 13.85 24.36 -2.93
CA TYR A 217 13.12 24.30 -4.21
C TYR A 217 13.58 25.38 -5.22
N THR A 218 14.72 25.15 -5.88
CA THR A 218 15.39 26.13 -6.76
C THR A 218 14.91 26.11 -8.21
N PHE A 219 13.60 26.20 -8.42
CA PHE A 219 13.05 26.35 -9.77
C PHE A 219 13.56 27.62 -10.45
N ASN A 220 13.80 27.56 -11.76
CA ASN A 220 14.31 28.64 -12.60
C ASN A 220 13.40 28.85 -13.81
N ASN A 221 12.83 30.05 -13.92
CA ASN A 221 11.95 30.39 -15.04
C ASN A 221 12.78 30.77 -16.28
N PHE A 222 12.30 30.38 -17.46
CA PHE A 222 12.91 30.70 -18.75
C PHE A 222 11.86 31.12 -19.78
N GLY A 223 12.30 31.81 -20.85
CA GLY A 223 11.43 32.23 -21.95
C GLY A 223 10.55 33.46 -21.70
N GLY A 224 10.69 34.18 -20.59
CA GLY A 224 9.88 35.37 -20.30
C GLY A 224 9.20 35.27 -18.94
N GLY A 225 8.95 36.42 -18.32
CA GLY A 225 9.04 36.65 -16.87
C GLY A 225 8.27 35.75 -15.89
N GLU A 226 8.85 35.59 -14.71
CA GLU A 226 8.50 36.31 -13.48
C GLU A 226 9.86 36.71 -12.85
N GLY A 227 9.98 36.98 -11.55
CA GLY A 227 11.29 37.02 -10.86
C GLY A 227 12.03 35.68 -10.94
N ALA A 228 13.10 35.50 -10.16
CA ALA A 228 13.79 34.22 -10.11
C ALA A 228 12.89 33.14 -9.48
N GLY A 229 12.40 32.21 -10.31
CA GLY A 229 11.85 30.91 -9.90
C GLY A 229 10.35 30.81 -9.64
N VAL A 230 9.96 29.69 -9.03
CA VAL A 230 8.58 29.35 -8.66
C VAL A 230 8.40 29.65 -7.17
N PRO A 231 7.61 30.67 -6.78
CA PRO A 231 7.26 30.85 -5.38
C PRO A 231 6.43 29.67 -4.85
N ILE A 232 6.74 29.24 -3.64
CA ILE A 232 5.90 28.34 -2.85
C ILE A 232 4.86 29.17 -2.14
N VAL A 233 3.59 28.86 -2.36
CA VAL A 233 2.45 29.60 -1.82
C VAL A 233 1.46 28.64 -1.18
N GLY A 234 0.55 29.16 -0.35
CA GLY A 234 -0.55 28.33 0.16
C GLY A 234 -1.44 27.84 -0.99
N ASN A 235 -1.86 26.58 -0.93
CA ASN A 235 -2.74 25.98 -1.92
C ASN A 235 -4.04 26.82 -2.07
N PRO A 236 -4.36 27.31 -3.28
CA PRO A 236 -5.49 28.18 -3.50
C PRO A 236 -6.86 27.50 -3.35
N ASP A 237 -6.93 26.17 -3.50
CA ASP A 237 -8.17 25.40 -3.46
C ASP A 237 -7.94 23.94 -3.00
N PRO A 238 -7.62 23.69 -1.71
CA PRO A 238 -7.39 22.33 -1.22
C PRO A 238 -8.64 21.45 -1.38
N ASN A 239 -8.49 20.28 -2.01
CA ASN A 239 -9.58 19.33 -2.26
C ASN A 239 -9.07 17.87 -2.21
N ASP A 240 -9.91 16.90 -2.62
CA ASP A 240 -9.54 15.48 -2.58
C ASP A 240 -8.46 15.09 -3.62
N VAL A 241 -8.27 15.89 -4.68
CA VAL A 241 -7.20 15.69 -5.68
C VAL A 241 -5.88 16.21 -5.12
N ASN A 242 -5.87 17.45 -4.61
CA ASN A 242 -4.72 18.05 -3.96
C ASN A 242 -5.09 18.64 -2.59
N PRO A 243 -4.88 17.88 -1.50
CA PRO A 243 -5.12 18.36 -0.14
C PRO A 243 -3.93 19.11 0.47
N SER A 244 -2.79 19.23 -0.23
CA SER A 244 -1.55 19.81 0.27
C SER A 244 -1.74 21.26 0.72
N PRO A 245 -1.12 21.71 1.82
CA PRO A 245 -1.21 23.10 2.24
C PRO A 245 -0.33 24.05 1.41
N ASN A 246 0.74 23.59 0.77
CA ASN A 246 1.65 24.41 -0.04
C ASN A 246 1.75 23.88 -1.48
N VAL A 247 1.97 24.78 -2.44
CA VAL A 247 2.09 24.43 -3.86
C VAL A 247 3.07 25.35 -4.58
N GLY A 248 3.62 24.89 -5.70
CA GLY A 248 4.38 25.73 -6.63
C GLY A 248 3.45 26.63 -7.45
N SER A 249 3.78 27.92 -7.56
CA SER A 249 3.03 28.90 -8.37
C SER A 249 3.89 29.42 -9.52
N TYR A 250 3.48 29.19 -10.76
CA TYR A 250 4.15 29.71 -11.97
C TYR A 250 3.27 30.72 -12.70
N THR A 251 3.73 31.96 -12.85
CA THR A 251 3.05 32.98 -13.67
C THR A 251 3.71 33.11 -15.03
N LYS A 252 2.96 32.84 -16.11
CA LYS A 252 3.40 33.11 -17.49
C LYS A 252 3.07 34.56 -17.84
N VAL A 253 3.96 35.49 -17.50
CA VAL A 253 3.68 36.94 -17.64
C VAL A 253 3.38 37.38 -19.08
N ASP A 254 2.72 38.53 -19.21
CA ASP A 254 2.43 39.15 -20.51
C ASP A 254 3.70 39.35 -21.35
N GLY A 255 3.68 38.82 -22.57
CA GLY A 255 4.80 38.86 -23.51
C GLY A 255 5.84 37.76 -23.34
N SER A 256 5.63 36.79 -22.43
CA SER A 256 6.45 35.57 -22.40
C SER A 256 6.39 34.81 -23.71
N GLU A 257 7.50 34.20 -24.08
CA GLU A 257 7.67 33.38 -25.28
C GLU A 257 6.71 32.18 -25.24
N VAL A 258 6.40 31.66 -26.44
CA VAL A 258 5.52 30.50 -26.60
C VAL A 258 6.05 29.23 -25.93
N TRP A 259 7.36 29.18 -25.69
CA TRP A 259 8.10 28.10 -25.02
C TRP A 259 8.51 28.46 -23.59
N ALA A 260 7.97 29.53 -22.99
CA ALA A 260 8.29 29.87 -21.61
C ALA A 260 7.80 28.79 -20.62
N GLY A 261 8.59 28.57 -19.57
CA GLY A 261 8.34 27.54 -18.57
C GLY A 261 9.25 27.72 -17.34
N THR A 262 9.32 26.67 -16.53
CA THR A 262 10.17 26.60 -15.34
C THR A 262 10.90 25.27 -15.27
N SER A 263 12.12 25.24 -14.74
CA SER A 263 12.89 24.01 -14.56
C SER A 263 13.63 23.95 -13.24
N VAL A 264 13.93 22.75 -12.78
CA VAL A 264 14.72 22.51 -11.57
C VAL A 264 15.71 21.37 -11.79
N LEU A 265 16.87 21.46 -11.16
CA LEU A 265 17.85 20.39 -11.04
C LEU A 265 17.60 19.67 -9.72
N LEU A 266 17.41 18.36 -9.77
CA LEU A 266 17.29 17.48 -8.62
C LEU A 266 18.68 17.13 -8.06
N ASP A 267 18.73 16.86 -6.77
CA ASP A 267 19.96 16.45 -6.09
C ASP A 267 20.32 14.98 -6.34
N GLU A 268 19.37 14.19 -6.84
CA GLU A 268 19.55 12.80 -7.27
C GLU A 268 18.87 12.53 -8.61
N ASP A 269 19.38 11.53 -9.35
CA ASP A 269 18.79 11.10 -10.61
C ASP A 269 17.42 10.44 -10.37
N ILE A 270 16.47 10.66 -11.29
CA ILE A 270 15.17 10.00 -11.28
C ILE A 270 15.34 8.52 -11.63
N ASP A 271 14.85 7.63 -10.76
CA ASP A 271 14.85 6.19 -11.01
C ASP A 271 13.64 5.75 -11.86
N PHE A 272 13.87 5.57 -13.16
CA PHE A 272 12.88 5.07 -14.11
C PHE A 272 12.93 3.53 -14.30
N SER A 273 13.51 2.78 -13.37
CA SER A 273 13.62 1.31 -13.48
C SER A 273 12.29 0.58 -13.31
N SER A 274 11.34 1.16 -12.57
CA SER A 274 10.03 0.58 -12.27
C SER A 274 8.91 1.12 -13.16
N THR A 275 8.96 2.40 -13.51
CA THR A 275 7.97 3.08 -14.35
C THR A 275 8.62 4.21 -15.13
N ARG A 276 7.99 4.65 -16.22
CA ARG A 276 8.36 5.84 -17.01
C ARG A 276 7.32 6.95 -16.90
N ALA A 277 6.28 6.76 -16.10
CA ALA A 277 5.22 7.73 -15.96
C ALA A 277 5.46 8.66 -14.76
N ILE A 278 5.24 9.95 -14.98
CA ILE A 278 5.24 10.99 -13.96
C ILE A 278 3.82 11.53 -13.82
N ALA A 279 3.32 11.64 -12.61
CA ALA A 279 2.10 12.37 -12.30
C ALA A 279 2.46 13.75 -11.71
N MET A 280 1.66 14.74 -12.03
CA MET A 280 1.72 16.09 -11.46
C MET A 280 0.31 16.62 -11.30
N ASP A 281 0.00 17.14 -10.12
CA ASP A 281 -1.28 17.80 -9.90
C ASP A 281 -1.17 19.22 -10.42
N VAL A 282 -2.17 19.67 -11.17
CA VAL A 282 -2.18 20.94 -11.88
C VAL A 282 -3.50 21.66 -11.61
N TYR A 283 -3.39 22.95 -11.30
CA TYR A 283 -4.51 23.88 -11.27
C TYR A 283 -4.29 24.93 -12.36
N SER A 284 -5.18 24.95 -13.35
CA SER A 284 -5.11 25.87 -14.49
C SER A 284 -6.33 26.78 -14.56
N PRO A 285 -6.20 28.06 -14.91
CA PRO A 285 -7.35 28.95 -15.12
C PRO A 285 -8.20 28.59 -16.35
N GLN A 286 -7.70 27.68 -17.21
CA GLN A 286 -8.34 27.28 -18.47
C GLN A 286 -8.19 25.76 -18.71
N ALA A 287 -9.28 25.14 -19.19
CA ALA A 287 -9.28 23.77 -19.70
C ALA A 287 -8.80 23.72 -21.16
N GLY A 288 -8.23 22.58 -21.56
CA GLY A 288 -7.75 22.31 -22.91
C GLY A 288 -6.43 23.01 -23.26
N ILE A 289 -5.68 23.51 -22.27
CA ILE A 289 -4.36 24.11 -22.54
C ILE A 289 -3.26 23.03 -22.52
N PRO A 290 -2.27 23.11 -23.41
CA PRO A 290 -1.16 22.16 -23.43
C PRO A 290 -0.17 22.43 -22.30
N VAL A 291 0.13 21.41 -21.51
CA VAL A 291 1.18 21.35 -20.50
C VAL A 291 2.23 20.36 -20.99
N LEU A 292 3.44 20.85 -21.33
CA LEU A 292 4.56 19.99 -21.68
C LEU A 292 5.36 19.69 -20.39
N PHE A 293 5.54 18.41 -20.10
CA PHE A 293 6.47 17.95 -19.07
C PHE A 293 7.69 17.34 -19.74
N LYS A 294 8.89 17.73 -19.29
CA LYS A 294 10.15 17.29 -19.86
C LYS A 294 11.11 16.88 -18.75
N VAL A 295 11.82 15.77 -18.95
CA VAL A 295 13.00 15.38 -18.18
C VAL A 295 14.25 15.44 -19.04
N GLU A 296 15.37 15.86 -18.47
CA GLU A 296 16.62 16.07 -19.19
C GLU A 296 17.83 15.64 -18.34
N GLN A 297 18.89 15.19 -19.01
CA GLN A 297 20.16 14.89 -18.37
C GLN A 297 20.94 16.18 -18.07
N ASP A 298 21.40 16.34 -16.83
CA ASP A 298 22.28 17.46 -16.50
C ASP A 298 23.57 17.44 -17.33
N GLY A 299 23.94 18.60 -17.87
CA GLY A 299 25.10 18.79 -18.73
C GLY A 299 24.96 18.26 -20.18
N ASN A 300 23.85 17.61 -20.55
CA ASN A 300 23.62 17.09 -21.90
C ASN A 300 22.16 17.24 -22.37
N PRO A 301 21.78 18.38 -22.98
CA PRO A 301 20.40 18.68 -23.37
C PRO A 301 19.86 17.83 -24.53
N GLU A 302 20.71 17.02 -25.18
CA GLU A 302 20.30 16.08 -26.24
C GLU A 302 19.70 14.78 -25.69
N VAL A 303 19.88 14.51 -24.38
CA VAL A 303 19.27 13.37 -23.70
C VAL A 303 18.09 13.88 -22.87
N PHE A 304 16.90 13.68 -23.41
CA PHE A 304 15.64 14.10 -22.79
C PHE A 304 14.50 13.19 -23.19
N ALA A 305 13.41 13.26 -22.44
CA ALA A 305 12.11 12.74 -22.82
C ALA A 305 11.04 13.75 -22.42
N GLU A 306 9.99 13.89 -23.23
CA GLU A 306 8.94 14.87 -22.99
C GLU A 306 7.59 14.37 -23.49
N LEU A 307 6.52 14.82 -22.84
CA LEU A 307 5.15 14.56 -23.28
C LEU A 307 4.29 15.79 -23.00
N THR A 308 3.39 16.11 -23.94
CA THR A 308 2.37 17.14 -23.74
C THR A 308 1.05 16.50 -23.35
N GLN A 309 0.46 16.98 -22.27
CA GLN A 309 -0.93 16.67 -21.89
C GLN A 309 -1.75 17.95 -21.91
N ASN A 310 -3.04 17.84 -22.21
CA ASN A 310 -3.95 18.98 -22.11
C ASN A 310 -4.70 18.93 -20.78
N THR A 311 -4.88 20.09 -20.14
CA THR A 311 -5.80 20.21 -19.01
C THR A 311 -7.22 19.86 -19.44
N SER A 312 -8.02 19.29 -18.55
CA SER A 312 -9.42 18.94 -18.80
C SER A 312 -10.40 19.83 -18.05
N VAL A 313 -9.95 20.45 -16.95
CA VAL A 313 -10.77 21.33 -16.09
C VAL A 313 -10.17 22.74 -16.01
N ALA A 314 -10.97 23.68 -15.52
CA ALA A 314 -10.58 25.08 -15.37
C ALA A 314 -10.93 25.56 -13.96
N ASN A 315 -9.97 26.16 -13.27
CA ASN A 315 -10.07 26.62 -11.89
C ASN A 315 -10.39 25.51 -10.89
N GLU A 316 -9.88 24.30 -11.16
CA GLU A 316 -9.99 23.10 -10.32
C GLU A 316 -8.67 22.33 -10.44
N TRP A 317 -8.34 21.54 -9.42
CA TRP A 317 -7.20 20.62 -9.47
C TRP A 317 -7.52 19.38 -10.30
N GLU A 318 -6.57 18.96 -11.12
CA GLU A 318 -6.56 17.65 -11.78
C GLU A 318 -5.15 17.04 -11.75
N THR A 319 -5.05 15.72 -11.82
CA THR A 319 -3.76 15.04 -11.99
C THR A 319 -3.49 14.79 -13.47
N LEU A 320 -2.40 15.35 -13.98
CA LEU A 320 -1.89 15.03 -15.32
C LEU A 320 -0.84 13.92 -15.20
N THR A 321 -0.96 12.89 -16.05
CA THR A 321 0.02 11.80 -16.14
C THR A 321 0.78 11.84 -17.46
N PHE A 322 2.11 11.79 -17.36
CA PHE A 322 3.04 11.88 -18.48
C PHE A 322 3.79 10.56 -18.62
N ASN A 323 3.38 9.69 -19.55
CA ASN A 323 4.12 8.46 -19.87
C ASN A 323 5.28 8.78 -20.82
N LEU A 324 6.47 8.95 -20.27
CA LEU A 324 7.66 9.36 -21.02
C LEU A 324 8.32 8.14 -21.68
N VAL A 325 7.64 7.56 -22.68
CA VAL A 325 8.06 6.30 -23.34
C VAL A 325 9.47 6.33 -23.91
N ASP A 326 9.95 7.53 -24.28
CA ASP A 326 11.28 7.79 -24.85
C ASP A 326 12.40 7.87 -23.81
N VAL A 327 12.10 7.75 -22.50
CA VAL A 327 13.12 7.59 -21.45
C VAL A 327 13.94 6.32 -21.73
N ASP A 328 15.27 6.47 -21.75
CA ASP A 328 16.23 5.38 -21.74
C ASP A 328 16.72 5.14 -20.31
N PRO A 329 16.31 4.05 -19.62
CA PRO A 329 16.71 3.79 -18.24
C PRO A 329 18.22 3.58 -18.01
N SER A 330 19.01 3.52 -19.09
CA SER A 330 20.47 3.49 -18.99
C SER A 330 21.12 4.88 -18.93
N GLN A 331 20.36 5.95 -19.14
CA GLN A 331 20.78 7.34 -18.98
C GLN A 331 20.37 7.88 -17.60
N SER A 332 20.99 8.99 -17.20
CA SER A 332 20.61 9.75 -16.01
C SER A 332 19.74 10.93 -16.38
N TYR A 333 18.68 11.16 -15.62
CA TYR A 333 17.77 12.30 -15.77
C TYR A 333 17.62 12.97 -14.41
N SER A 334 17.98 14.25 -14.32
CA SER A 334 17.95 15.01 -13.06
C SER A 334 17.41 16.43 -13.23
N ILE A 335 17.06 16.83 -14.46
CA ILE A 335 16.37 18.09 -14.71
C ILE A 335 14.91 17.81 -15.01
N ILE A 336 14.00 18.49 -14.32
CA ILE A 336 12.58 18.57 -14.67
C ILE A 336 12.31 19.95 -15.27
N ALA A 337 11.59 20.01 -16.38
CA ALA A 337 11.10 21.25 -16.98
C ALA A 337 9.60 21.16 -17.31
N ILE A 338 8.85 22.20 -16.95
CA ILE A 338 7.40 22.27 -17.09
C ILE A 338 7.03 23.52 -17.88
N PHE A 339 6.18 23.37 -18.89
CA PHE A 339 5.74 24.45 -19.76
C PHE A 339 4.22 24.52 -19.78
N PHE A 340 3.66 25.52 -19.09
CA PHE A 340 2.22 25.74 -19.09
C PHE A 340 1.77 26.53 -20.33
N ASN A 341 0.65 26.11 -20.91
CA ASN A 341 0.08 26.69 -22.14
C ASN A 341 1.13 26.76 -23.27
N PHE A 342 1.82 25.64 -23.49
CA PHE A 342 2.91 25.51 -24.47
C PHE A 342 2.45 25.88 -25.89
N GLY A 343 3.31 26.57 -26.64
CA GLY A 343 2.99 27.07 -27.98
C GLY A 343 2.21 28.39 -27.99
N THR A 344 1.80 28.91 -26.82
CA THR A 344 1.05 30.16 -26.68
C THR A 344 1.85 31.19 -25.88
N SER A 345 1.90 32.44 -26.35
CA SER A 345 2.59 33.54 -25.65
C SER A 345 1.87 33.87 -24.35
N GLY A 346 2.61 34.21 -23.30
CA GLY A 346 2.02 34.58 -22.01
C GLY A 346 1.15 35.84 -22.10
N THR A 347 0.03 35.83 -21.39
CA THR A 347 -0.87 36.99 -21.22
C THR A 347 -1.05 37.39 -19.75
N GLY A 348 -0.30 36.76 -18.84
CA GLY A 348 -0.33 37.04 -17.40
C GLY A 348 -1.08 35.99 -16.58
N GLU A 349 -1.20 34.76 -17.08
CA GLU A 349 -1.88 33.65 -16.42
C GLU A 349 -0.98 33.02 -15.35
N THR A 350 -1.58 32.61 -14.23
CA THR A 350 -0.91 31.86 -13.17
C THR A 350 -1.42 30.44 -13.13
N TYR A 351 -0.50 29.48 -13.04
CA TYR A 351 -0.75 28.05 -12.90
C TYR A 351 -0.17 27.60 -11.56
N TYR A 352 -0.83 26.65 -10.91
CA TYR A 352 -0.29 26.00 -9.72
C TYR A 352 -0.02 24.54 -10.02
N PHE A 353 1.01 24.00 -9.40
CA PHE A 353 1.38 22.61 -9.55
C PHE A 353 1.99 22.05 -8.28
N ASP A 354 1.83 20.75 -8.11
CA ASP A 354 2.20 20.06 -6.88
C ASP A 354 2.32 18.55 -7.11
N ASN A 355 2.77 17.82 -6.09
CA ASN A 355 2.84 16.36 -6.04
C ASN A 355 3.50 15.77 -7.29
N ILE A 356 4.64 16.29 -7.72
CA ILE A 356 5.38 15.71 -8.86
C ILE A 356 5.98 14.38 -8.40
N ARG A 357 5.61 13.28 -9.05
CA ARG A 357 5.92 11.93 -8.55
C ARG A 357 5.98 10.91 -9.67
N LEU A 358 6.77 9.86 -9.49
CA LEU A 358 6.63 8.65 -10.30
C LEU A 358 5.26 8.02 -10.05
N THR A 359 4.62 7.53 -11.10
CA THR A 359 3.34 6.81 -11.05
C THR A 359 3.39 5.65 -12.04
N ASN A 360 2.44 4.72 -11.96
CA ASN A 360 2.19 3.82 -13.07
C ASN A 360 1.26 4.50 -14.08
N PRO A 361 1.49 4.35 -15.40
CA PRO A 361 0.51 4.79 -16.38
C PRO A 361 -0.80 4.00 -16.20
N VAL A 362 -1.92 4.61 -16.55
CA VAL A 362 -3.16 3.86 -16.74
C VAL A 362 -2.96 3.00 -17.97
N GLU A 363 -2.98 1.68 -17.78
CA GLU A 363 -2.87 0.72 -18.87
C GLU A 363 -4.26 0.54 -19.49
N LEU A 364 -4.42 0.93 -20.77
CA LEU A 364 -5.70 0.86 -21.45
C LEU A 364 -5.97 -0.58 -21.92
N GLY A 365 -6.96 -1.23 -21.31
CA GLY A 365 -7.44 -2.56 -21.65
C GLY A 365 -8.91 -2.70 -21.29
N LEU A 366 -9.47 -3.91 -21.42
CA LEU A 366 -10.79 -4.19 -20.85
C LEU A 366 -10.64 -4.49 -19.33
N PRO A 367 -11.56 -3.98 -18.47
CA PRO A 367 -12.70 -3.12 -18.82
C PRO A 367 -12.29 -1.67 -19.14
N LEU A 368 -12.98 -1.05 -20.11
CA LEU A 368 -12.96 0.41 -20.28
C LEU A 368 -14.13 1.01 -19.48
N ASP A 369 -13.83 1.49 -18.28
CA ASP A 369 -14.78 2.03 -17.28
C ASP A 369 -14.73 3.57 -17.14
N PHE A 370 -13.79 4.21 -17.82
CA PHE A 370 -13.60 5.68 -17.84
C PHE A 370 -13.30 6.36 -16.49
N GLU A 371 -13.10 5.61 -15.41
CA GLU A 371 -12.94 6.14 -14.05
C GLU A 371 -11.57 6.81 -13.82
N SER A 372 -10.58 6.49 -14.66
CA SER A 372 -9.27 7.15 -14.63
C SER A 372 -9.29 8.59 -15.19
N GLY A 373 -10.45 9.08 -15.62
CA GLY A 373 -10.68 10.46 -16.04
C GLY A 373 -10.22 10.78 -17.47
N PRO A 374 -10.54 11.98 -17.98
CA PRO A 374 -10.38 12.35 -19.39
C PRO A 374 -8.94 12.34 -19.91
N THR A 375 -7.94 12.45 -19.04
CA THR A 375 -6.52 12.45 -19.43
C THR A 375 -5.99 11.04 -19.70
N ALA A 376 -6.67 10.00 -19.20
CA ALA A 376 -6.29 8.62 -19.43
C ALA A 376 -6.81 8.08 -20.78
N TYR A 377 -7.96 8.55 -21.27
CA TYR A 377 -8.61 7.99 -22.46
C TYR A 377 -8.57 8.98 -23.64
N SER A 378 -7.73 8.67 -24.64
CA SER A 378 -7.58 9.48 -25.84
C SER A 378 -8.34 8.88 -27.02
N PHE A 379 -9.45 9.49 -27.41
CA PHE A 379 -10.22 9.09 -28.59
C PHE A 379 -9.80 9.87 -29.84
N THR A 380 -9.71 9.18 -30.97
CA THR A 380 -9.58 9.79 -32.30
C THR A 380 -10.90 9.68 -33.05
N GLU A 381 -11.49 10.83 -33.41
CA GLU A 381 -12.76 10.87 -34.13
C GLU A 381 -12.61 10.86 -35.65
N PHE A 382 -13.66 10.43 -36.34
CA PHE A 382 -13.79 10.54 -37.79
C PHE A 382 -15.24 10.73 -38.22
N GLY A 383 -15.46 11.35 -39.38
CA GLY A 383 -16.80 11.63 -39.90
C GLY A 383 -17.64 12.62 -39.06
N GLY A 384 -17.07 13.20 -37.99
CA GLY A 384 -17.71 14.22 -37.14
C GLY A 384 -18.39 13.68 -35.87
N SER A 385 -17.86 12.64 -35.22
CA SER A 385 -18.39 12.13 -33.95
C SER A 385 -17.36 12.20 -32.81
N PRO A 386 -17.01 13.41 -32.31
CA PRO A 386 -16.07 13.55 -31.20
C PRO A 386 -16.57 12.82 -29.94
N VAL A 387 -15.61 12.34 -29.16
CA VAL A 387 -15.83 11.68 -27.86
C VAL A 387 -15.11 12.47 -26.76
N SER A 388 -15.76 12.61 -25.61
CA SER A 388 -15.17 13.18 -24.40
C SER A 388 -15.56 12.35 -23.19
N ILE A 389 -14.62 12.13 -22.26
CA ILE A 389 -14.96 11.59 -20.93
C ILE A 389 -15.51 12.72 -20.07
N ILE A 390 -16.68 12.51 -19.50
CA ILE A 390 -17.39 13.50 -18.68
C ILE A 390 -17.94 12.84 -17.42
N SER A 391 -18.30 13.63 -16.41
CA SER A 391 -19.10 13.12 -15.30
C SER A 391 -20.42 12.54 -15.79
N ASN A 392 -20.81 11.39 -15.26
CA ASN A 392 -22.00 10.66 -15.65
C ASN A 392 -23.26 11.56 -15.50
N PRO A 393 -23.96 11.93 -16.60
CA PRO A 393 -25.11 12.82 -16.53
C PRO A 393 -26.37 12.15 -15.98
N ASP A 394 -26.38 10.81 -15.90
CA ASP A 394 -27.49 10.00 -15.39
C ASP A 394 -26.96 8.78 -14.61
N PRO A 395 -26.41 8.97 -13.38
CA PRO A 395 -25.87 7.88 -12.56
C PRO A 395 -27.02 7.09 -11.90
N SER A 396 -27.73 6.31 -12.70
CA SER A 396 -28.91 5.54 -12.30
C SER A 396 -29.01 4.18 -12.99
N GLY A 397 -29.89 3.30 -12.48
CA GLY A 397 -30.11 1.98 -13.07
C GLY A 397 -28.88 1.07 -12.92
N ILE A 398 -28.40 0.52 -14.04
CA ILE A 398 -27.25 -0.40 -14.08
C ILE A 398 -25.88 0.30 -14.17
N ASN A 399 -25.88 1.63 -14.35
CA ASN A 399 -24.66 2.40 -14.39
C ASN A 399 -24.71 3.56 -13.38
N THR A 400 -23.94 3.42 -12.30
CA THR A 400 -23.77 4.42 -11.25
C THR A 400 -22.33 4.93 -11.16
N SER A 401 -21.55 4.74 -12.23
CA SER A 401 -20.16 5.22 -12.36
C SER A 401 -20.08 6.74 -12.24
N ALA A 402 -18.90 7.26 -11.89
CA ALA A 402 -18.70 8.69 -11.77
C ALA A 402 -18.46 9.32 -13.15
N ASN A 403 -17.82 8.61 -14.07
CA ASN A 403 -17.44 9.08 -15.39
C ASN A 403 -17.98 8.17 -16.50
N VAL A 404 -18.25 8.75 -17.67
CA VAL A 404 -18.70 8.02 -18.87
C VAL A 404 -18.12 8.67 -20.12
N ALA A 405 -18.06 7.93 -21.23
CA ALA A 405 -17.75 8.51 -22.53
C ALA A 405 -19.01 9.10 -23.19
N GLU A 406 -18.99 10.38 -23.54
CA GLU A 406 -20.00 11.05 -24.37
C GLU A 406 -19.54 11.10 -25.83
N LEU A 407 -20.26 10.42 -26.73
CA LEU A 407 -20.11 10.60 -28.17
C LEU A 407 -21.19 11.57 -28.69
N THR A 408 -20.76 12.66 -29.31
CA THR A 408 -21.67 13.63 -29.96
C THR A 408 -21.71 13.42 -31.47
N LYS A 409 -22.83 12.92 -32.01
CA LYS A 409 -23.02 12.79 -33.46
C LYS A 409 -23.50 14.13 -34.04
N ALA A 410 -22.55 15.04 -34.28
CA ALA A 410 -22.81 16.43 -34.63
C ALA A 410 -23.71 16.63 -35.88
N PRO A 411 -24.33 17.81 -36.05
CA PRO A 411 -25.10 18.08 -37.26
C PRO A 411 -24.26 17.91 -38.53
N ALA A 412 -24.80 17.18 -39.51
CA ALA A 412 -24.14 16.82 -40.76
C ALA A 412 -22.96 15.85 -40.64
N SER A 413 -22.78 15.19 -39.50
CA SER A 413 -21.86 14.05 -39.41
C SER A 413 -22.24 12.95 -40.38
N GLU A 414 -21.22 12.27 -40.90
CA GLU A 414 -21.36 11.21 -41.88
C GLU A 414 -22.17 10.03 -41.31
N THR A 415 -22.81 9.28 -42.20
CA THR A 415 -23.60 8.09 -41.81
C THR A 415 -22.75 6.98 -41.18
N TRP A 416 -21.43 7.03 -41.42
CA TRP A 416 -20.41 6.12 -40.89
C TRP A 416 -19.53 6.81 -39.83
N ALA A 417 -19.92 7.97 -39.31
CA ALA A 417 -19.11 8.68 -38.31
C ALA A 417 -19.02 7.90 -36.98
N GLY A 418 -17.83 7.92 -36.38
CA GLY A 418 -17.49 7.22 -35.14
C GLY A 418 -16.18 7.75 -34.55
N ALA A 419 -15.67 7.06 -33.55
CA ALA A 419 -14.37 7.33 -32.95
C ALA A 419 -13.71 6.02 -32.50
N PHE A 420 -12.39 6.02 -32.41
CA PHE A 420 -11.62 4.87 -31.90
C PHE A 420 -10.71 5.26 -30.75
N ILE A 421 -10.35 4.26 -29.95
CA ILE A 421 -9.30 4.31 -28.93
C ILE A 421 -8.33 3.15 -29.16
N ASP A 422 -7.05 3.41 -28.98
CA ASP A 422 -6.00 2.39 -29.00
C ASP A 422 -5.77 1.89 -27.55
N LEU A 423 -5.56 0.58 -27.41
CA LEU A 423 -5.36 -0.12 -26.15
C LEU A 423 -3.89 -0.51 -25.99
N ASP A 424 -3.41 -0.44 -24.75
CA ASP A 424 -2.11 -0.97 -24.35
C ASP A 424 -2.17 -2.50 -24.18
N VAL A 425 -3.30 -3.02 -23.69
CA VAL A 425 -3.58 -4.46 -23.57
C VAL A 425 -4.51 -4.89 -24.70
N PRO A 426 -4.09 -5.81 -25.59
CA PRO A 426 -4.95 -6.34 -26.63
C PRO A 426 -6.20 -7.03 -26.04
N ILE A 427 -7.33 -6.92 -26.74
CA ILE A 427 -8.52 -7.73 -26.43
C ILE A 427 -8.20 -9.19 -26.76
N ASP A 428 -8.26 -10.05 -25.74
CA ASP A 428 -8.09 -11.49 -25.84
C ASP A 428 -9.45 -12.17 -26.01
N LEU A 429 -9.82 -12.43 -27.27
CA LEU A 429 -11.03 -13.18 -27.61
C LEU A 429 -11.03 -14.64 -27.10
N GLY A 430 -9.90 -15.12 -26.56
CA GLY A 430 -9.79 -16.38 -25.83
C GLY A 430 -10.40 -16.31 -24.42
N ILE A 431 -10.49 -15.12 -23.81
CA ILE A 431 -11.21 -14.89 -22.56
C ILE A 431 -12.72 -15.01 -22.82
N SER A 432 -13.21 -14.23 -23.78
CA SER A 432 -14.56 -14.32 -24.31
C SER A 432 -14.61 -13.72 -25.71
N SER A 433 -15.27 -14.41 -26.64
CA SER A 433 -15.53 -13.87 -27.97
C SER A 433 -16.74 -12.93 -28.00
N THR A 434 -17.33 -12.61 -26.86
CA THR A 434 -18.46 -11.67 -26.76
C THR A 434 -18.10 -10.56 -25.79
N LEU A 435 -18.37 -9.31 -26.15
CA LEU A 435 -18.15 -8.14 -25.31
C LEU A 435 -19.49 -7.50 -24.90
N THR A 436 -19.57 -6.97 -23.69
CA THR A 436 -20.68 -6.12 -23.21
C THR A 436 -20.30 -4.65 -23.29
N LEU A 437 -21.29 -3.80 -23.50
CA LEU A 437 -21.16 -2.35 -23.34
C LEU A 437 -22.42 -1.80 -22.68
N LYS A 438 -22.27 -0.94 -21.68
CA LYS A 438 -23.39 -0.15 -21.16
C LYS A 438 -23.58 1.07 -22.05
N VAL A 439 -24.81 1.30 -22.48
CA VAL A 439 -25.20 2.39 -23.37
C VAL A 439 -26.42 3.12 -22.83
N TRP A 440 -26.36 4.44 -22.86
CA TRP A 440 -27.51 5.33 -22.70
C TRP A 440 -27.73 6.09 -24.02
N SER A 441 -28.96 6.05 -24.53
CA SER A 441 -29.32 6.70 -25.79
C SER A 441 -30.59 7.55 -25.67
N PRO A 442 -30.69 8.72 -26.33
CA PRO A 442 -31.93 9.51 -26.38
C PRO A 442 -33.04 8.84 -27.21
N GLN A 443 -32.71 7.81 -27.99
CA GLN A 443 -33.61 7.11 -28.91
C GLN A 443 -33.50 5.59 -28.72
N ALA A 444 -34.64 4.90 -28.81
CA ALA A 444 -34.70 3.44 -28.82
C ALA A 444 -34.53 2.91 -30.25
N ASP A 445 -34.22 1.63 -30.37
CA ASP A 445 -34.04 0.89 -31.62
C ASP A 445 -33.01 1.55 -32.56
N ILE A 446 -31.89 2.04 -31.98
CA ILE A 446 -30.77 2.55 -32.77
C ILE A 446 -29.67 1.49 -32.95
N PRO A 447 -29.03 1.42 -34.13
CA PRO A 447 -27.89 0.55 -34.36
C PRO A 447 -26.63 1.12 -33.70
N VAL A 448 -25.95 0.29 -32.90
CA VAL A 448 -24.59 0.51 -32.41
C VAL A 448 -23.70 -0.53 -33.06
N LEU A 449 -22.67 -0.09 -33.79
CA LEU A 449 -21.64 -0.95 -34.36
C LEU A 449 -20.40 -0.85 -33.47
N LEU A 450 -19.89 -1.99 -33.03
CA LEU A 450 -18.58 -2.12 -32.40
C LEU A 450 -17.65 -2.81 -33.39
N LYS A 451 -16.44 -2.29 -33.51
CA LYS A 451 -15.40 -2.90 -34.34
C LYS A 451 -14.10 -2.96 -33.56
N ILE A 452 -13.39 -4.08 -33.67
CA ILE A 452 -12.03 -4.21 -33.15
C ILE A 452 -11.06 -4.39 -34.32
N GLU A 453 -9.87 -3.79 -34.21
CA GLU A 453 -8.86 -3.78 -35.25
C GLU A 453 -7.48 -4.13 -34.67
N ASN A 454 -6.65 -4.76 -35.49
CA ASN A 454 -5.20 -4.77 -35.31
C ASN A 454 -4.59 -3.79 -36.33
N PRO A 455 -4.16 -2.58 -35.91
CA PRO A 455 -3.61 -1.58 -36.82
C PRO A 455 -2.31 -2.01 -37.53
N GLU A 456 -1.57 -2.98 -36.96
CA GLU A 456 -0.30 -3.46 -37.53
C GLU A 456 -0.52 -4.45 -38.68
N THR A 457 -1.46 -5.39 -38.51
CA THR A 457 -1.76 -6.43 -39.51
C THR A 457 -2.87 -6.00 -40.48
N GLY A 458 -3.70 -5.05 -40.07
CA GLY A 458 -4.92 -4.64 -40.77
C GLY A 458 -6.08 -5.61 -40.59
N ALA A 459 -6.01 -6.54 -39.64
CA ALA A 459 -7.13 -7.41 -39.29
C ALA A 459 -8.26 -6.59 -38.64
N GLU A 460 -9.51 -6.96 -38.91
CA GLU A 460 -10.70 -6.30 -38.36
C GLU A 460 -11.86 -7.30 -38.19
N VAL A 461 -12.69 -7.08 -37.18
CA VAL A 461 -14.01 -7.72 -37.03
C VAL A 461 -14.99 -6.69 -36.47
N GLU A 462 -16.22 -6.69 -36.98
CA GLU A 462 -17.25 -5.70 -36.63
C GLU A 462 -18.61 -6.38 -36.42
N VAL A 463 -19.37 -5.89 -35.43
CA VAL A 463 -20.67 -6.45 -35.03
C VAL A 463 -21.63 -5.31 -34.73
N GLU A 464 -22.84 -5.38 -35.30
CA GLU A 464 -23.91 -4.43 -35.06
C GLU A 464 -24.93 -5.03 -34.09
N THR A 465 -25.33 -4.25 -33.09
CA THR A 465 -26.39 -4.58 -32.14
C THR A 465 -27.35 -3.39 -31.98
N GLN A 466 -28.51 -3.61 -31.36
CA GLN A 466 -29.55 -2.60 -31.20
C GLN A 466 -29.70 -2.18 -29.75
N VAL A 467 -29.89 -0.87 -29.51
CA VAL A 467 -30.22 -0.34 -28.19
C VAL A 467 -31.75 -0.39 -28.01
N PRO A 468 -32.31 -1.25 -27.15
CA PRO A 468 -33.76 -1.53 -27.16
C PRO A 468 -34.64 -0.44 -26.53
N VAL A 469 -34.07 0.49 -25.77
CA VAL A 469 -34.81 1.49 -24.97
C VAL A 469 -34.13 2.85 -25.07
N ALA A 470 -34.90 3.91 -24.78
CA ALA A 470 -34.43 5.28 -24.79
C ALA A 470 -34.42 5.85 -23.37
N GLN A 471 -33.48 6.75 -23.10
CA GLN A 471 -33.35 7.55 -21.88
C GLN A 471 -33.18 6.71 -20.60
N GLU A 472 -32.52 5.56 -20.72
CA GLU A 472 -32.05 4.76 -19.60
C GLU A 472 -30.83 3.94 -20.03
N TRP A 473 -30.01 3.52 -19.06
CA TRP A 473 -28.87 2.65 -19.30
C TRP A 473 -29.30 1.22 -19.60
N VAL A 474 -28.73 0.65 -20.65
CA VAL A 474 -28.85 -0.77 -21.01
C VAL A 474 -27.50 -1.37 -21.32
N GLU A 475 -27.36 -2.65 -21.03
CA GLU A 475 -26.20 -3.44 -21.44
C GLU A 475 -26.54 -4.15 -22.76
N ILE A 476 -25.66 -3.99 -23.74
CA ILE A 476 -25.76 -4.62 -25.06
C ILE A 476 -24.55 -5.52 -25.28
N GLU A 477 -24.74 -6.60 -26.03
CA GLU A 477 -23.69 -7.59 -26.32
C GLU A 477 -23.26 -7.56 -27.79
N PHE A 478 -21.98 -7.82 -28.03
CA PHE A 478 -21.35 -7.94 -29.35
C PHE A 478 -20.64 -9.28 -29.49
N ASP A 479 -21.15 -10.17 -30.34
CA ASP A 479 -20.56 -11.48 -30.63
C ASP A 479 -19.48 -11.37 -31.73
N LEU A 480 -18.21 -11.29 -31.29
CA LEU A 480 -17.01 -11.18 -32.12
C LEU A 480 -16.38 -12.56 -32.40
N SER A 481 -17.15 -13.66 -32.37
CA SER A 481 -16.64 -15.03 -32.62
C SER A 481 -16.06 -15.26 -34.02
N ASP A 482 -16.32 -14.36 -34.97
CA ASP A 482 -15.65 -14.34 -36.29
C ASP A 482 -14.20 -13.80 -36.21
N GLY A 483 -13.80 -13.22 -35.09
CA GLY A 483 -12.46 -12.72 -34.81
C GLY A 483 -11.44 -13.84 -34.57
N SER A 484 -10.21 -13.62 -35.05
CA SER A 484 -9.08 -14.53 -34.82
C SER A 484 -8.56 -14.46 -33.37
N LEU A 485 -8.34 -15.62 -32.75
CA LEU A 485 -7.68 -15.75 -31.44
C LEU A 485 -6.15 -15.53 -31.49
N ALA A 486 -5.59 -15.32 -32.68
CA ALA A 486 -4.15 -15.16 -32.89
C ALA A 486 -3.75 -13.71 -33.22
N GLU A 487 -4.71 -12.79 -33.27
CA GLU A 487 -4.47 -11.38 -33.54
C GLU A 487 -4.45 -10.60 -32.22
N ASP A 488 -3.53 -9.64 -32.12
CA ASP A 488 -3.52 -8.66 -31.03
C ASP A 488 -4.49 -7.53 -31.36
N TRP A 489 -5.70 -7.59 -30.81
CA TRP A 489 -6.76 -6.60 -31.04
C TRP A 489 -6.55 -5.36 -30.17
N THR A 490 -5.75 -4.41 -30.66
CA THR A 490 -5.32 -3.21 -29.90
C THR A 490 -6.09 -1.95 -30.23
N ARG A 491 -7.15 -2.01 -31.04
CA ARG A 491 -8.02 -0.85 -31.32
C ARG A 491 -9.48 -1.21 -31.21
N VAL A 492 -10.25 -0.35 -30.58
CA VAL A 492 -11.72 -0.43 -30.51
C VAL A 492 -12.33 0.80 -31.16
N VAL A 493 -13.34 0.58 -32.02
CA VAL A 493 -14.05 1.62 -32.77
C VAL A 493 -15.54 1.57 -32.44
N PHE A 494 -16.10 2.72 -32.08
CA PHE A 494 -17.49 2.86 -31.69
C PHE A 494 -18.28 3.69 -32.70
N PHE A 495 -19.45 3.20 -33.09
CA PHE A 495 -20.37 3.94 -33.95
C PHE A 495 -21.77 3.90 -33.35
N PHE A 496 -22.32 5.07 -33.00
CA PHE A 496 -23.69 5.19 -32.54
C PHE A 496 -24.62 5.67 -33.64
N ASN A 497 -25.81 5.07 -33.69
CA ASN A 497 -26.83 5.28 -34.70
C ASN A 497 -26.23 5.15 -36.12
N PHE A 498 -25.51 4.04 -36.32
CA PHE A 498 -24.82 3.73 -37.58
C PHE A 498 -25.77 3.72 -38.78
N GLY A 499 -25.31 4.24 -39.92
CA GLY A 499 -26.13 4.40 -41.13
C GLY A 499 -27.02 5.66 -41.14
N THR A 500 -27.10 6.40 -40.03
CA THR A 500 -27.89 7.64 -39.92
C THR A 500 -26.99 8.87 -39.92
N ALA A 501 -27.37 9.92 -40.67
CA ALA A 501 -26.64 11.19 -40.66
C ALA A 501 -26.83 11.90 -39.32
N GLY A 502 -25.80 12.59 -38.83
CA GLY A 502 -25.85 13.25 -37.53
C GLY A 502 -26.83 14.42 -37.48
N THR A 503 -27.64 14.47 -36.42
CA THR A 503 -28.57 15.55 -36.13
C THR A 503 -28.27 16.28 -34.81
N GLY A 504 -27.14 15.98 -34.18
CA GLY A 504 -26.64 16.61 -32.95
C GLY A 504 -26.98 15.86 -31.67
N GLU A 505 -27.39 14.59 -31.75
CA GLU A 505 -27.62 13.73 -30.61
C GLU A 505 -26.33 13.35 -29.89
N ARG A 506 -26.48 13.03 -28.60
CA ARG A 506 -25.40 12.58 -27.73
C ARG A 506 -25.76 11.20 -27.20
N TYR A 507 -24.78 10.32 -27.21
CA TYR A 507 -24.88 8.95 -26.71
C TYR A 507 -23.82 8.79 -25.62
N TYR A 508 -24.17 8.10 -24.55
CA TYR A 508 -23.24 7.82 -23.46
C TYR A 508 -22.95 6.33 -23.44
N PHE A 509 -21.70 5.97 -23.21
CA PHE A 509 -21.29 4.59 -23.09
C PHE A 509 -20.23 4.41 -22.02
N ASP A 510 -20.21 3.22 -21.47
CA ASP A 510 -19.40 2.88 -20.31
C ASP A 510 -19.24 1.36 -20.21
N ASP A 511 -18.29 0.92 -19.39
CA ASP A 511 -18.04 -0.48 -19.06
C ASP A 511 -18.00 -1.39 -20.32
N LEU A 512 -17.13 -1.05 -21.30
CA LEU A 512 -16.81 -2.04 -22.34
C LEU A 512 -15.99 -3.14 -21.68
N ASP A 513 -16.50 -4.36 -21.67
CA ASP A 513 -15.84 -5.49 -21.01
C ASP A 513 -16.16 -6.80 -21.75
N TYR A 514 -15.48 -7.89 -21.40
CA TYR A 514 -15.90 -9.21 -21.81
C TYR A 514 -17.29 -9.50 -21.27
N VAL A 515 -18.14 -10.14 -22.09
CA VAL A 515 -19.25 -10.92 -21.56
C VAL A 515 -18.61 -11.99 -20.69
N THR A 516 -18.65 -11.74 -19.40
CA THR A 516 -18.48 -12.78 -18.39
C THR A 516 -19.77 -13.59 -18.38
N ASN A 517 -19.95 -14.37 -19.46
CA ASN A 517 -20.48 -15.70 -19.25
C ASN A 517 -19.42 -16.30 -18.33
N VAL A 518 -19.64 -16.22 -17.02
CA VAL A 518 -18.91 -17.06 -16.11
C VAL A 518 -19.34 -18.46 -16.50
N ASP A 519 -18.68 -19.03 -17.50
CA ASP A 519 -18.54 -20.46 -17.59
C ASP A 519 -17.88 -20.77 -16.25
N ASN A 520 -18.72 -21.18 -15.30
CA ASN A 520 -18.36 -21.53 -13.94
C ASN A 520 -17.53 -22.82 -13.96
N ASP A 521 -16.60 -22.94 -14.91
CA ASP A 521 -15.74 -24.09 -15.09
C ASP A 521 -14.59 -23.98 -14.11
N ILE A 522 -14.97 -24.20 -12.86
CA ILE A 522 -14.08 -24.45 -11.74
C ILE A 522 -13.16 -25.64 -12.01
N VAL A 523 -13.50 -26.52 -12.98
CA VAL A 523 -12.67 -27.65 -13.39
C VAL A 523 -11.30 -27.17 -13.82
N GLY A 524 -10.26 -27.81 -13.29
CA GLY A 524 -8.87 -27.47 -13.54
C GLY A 524 -8.07 -27.40 -12.25
N THR A 525 -6.80 -27.05 -12.40
CA THR A 525 -5.87 -26.90 -11.29
C THR A 525 -5.68 -25.42 -10.99
N TRP A 526 -5.81 -25.05 -9.73
CA TRP A 526 -5.68 -23.68 -9.25
C TRP A 526 -4.57 -23.57 -8.22
N VAL A 527 -3.94 -22.41 -8.13
CA VAL A 527 -2.97 -22.06 -7.10
C VAL A 527 -3.33 -20.72 -6.49
N MET A 528 -2.78 -20.41 -5.32
CA MET A 528 -2.86 -19.07 -4.76
C MET A 528 -2.14 -18.07 -5.67
N ALA A 529 -2.74 -16.91 -5.92
CA ALA A 529 -2.07 -15.82 -6.63
C ALA A 529 -0.84 -15.39 -5.81
N ASN A 530 0.36 -15.39 -6.39
CA ASN A 530 1.59 -14.98 -5.70
C ASN A 530 1.79 -13.47 -5.78
N GLU A 531 0.88 -12.73 -5.15
CA GLU A 531 0.85 -11.26 -5.09
C GLU A 531 0.40 -10.79 -3.70
N ASP A 532 0.69 -9.53 -3.38
CA ASP A 532 0.33 -8.90 -2.11
C ASP A 532 -1.18 -9.01 -1.84
N ALA A 533 -1.52 -9.28 -0.58
CA ALA A 533 -2.89 -9.40 -0.09
C ALA A 533 -3.77 -10.47 -0.77
N SER A 534 -3.18 -11.39 -1.55
CA SER A 534 -3.85 -12.59 -2.09
C SER A 534 -4.40 -13.54 -1.03
N LEU A 535 -3.89 -13.44 0.20
CA LEU A 535 -4.30 -14.17 1.39
C LEU A 535 -4.46 -13.15 2.54
N GLY A 536 -5.60 -13.15 3.22
CA GLY A 536 -5.78 -12.29 4.39
C GLY A 536 -7.06 -12.54 5.18
N VAL A 537 -7.21 -11.81 6.28
CA VAL A 537 -8.36 -11.88 7.19
C VAL A 537 -8.78 -10.50 7.66
N GLY A 538 -10.09 -10.30 7.82
CA GLY A 538 -10.65 -9.05 8.34
C GLY A 538 -12.12 -9.14 8.74
N PRO A 539 -12.70 -8.00 9.16
CA PRO A 539 -14.04 -7.94 9.73
C PRO A 539 -15.18 -8.05 8.70
N ALA A 540 -14.87 -7.96 7.40
CA ALA A 540 -15.85 -7.98 6.32
C ALA A 540 -15.28 -8.64 5.05
N ILE A 541 -16.17 -9.05 4.15
CA ILE A 541 -15.79 -9.47 2.79
C ILE A 541 -15.12 -8.29 2.08
N GLY A 542 -13.98 -8.53 1.43
CA GLY A 542 -13.11 -7.51 0.81
C GLY A 542 -12.10 -6.86 1.77
N ASP A 543 -12.24 -7.04 3.09
CA ASP A 543 -11.38 -6.43 4.11
C ASP A 543 -10.32 -7.41 4.64
N VAL A 544 -9.04 -7.08 4.48
CA VAL A 544 -7.89 -7.85 5.00
C VAL A 544 -7.04 -7.06 5.99
N SER A 545 -7.66 -6.11 6.69
CA SER A 545 -6.99 -5.14 7.57
C SER A 545 -6.48 -5.74 8.89
N TRP A 546 -7.00 -6.88 9.34
CA TRP A 546 -6.48 -7.53 10.55
C TRP A 546 -5.14 -8.19 10.29
N TRP A 547 -5.01 -8.87 9.15
CA TRP A 547 -3.75 -9.42 8.68
C TRP A 547 -3.86 -9.80 7.20
N ASN A 548 -2.79 -9.59 6.43
CA ASN A 548 -2.65 -10.08 5.06
C ASN A 548 -1.22 -10.49 4.78
N CYS A 549 -1.05 -11.41 3.81
CA CYS A 549 0.25 -11.81 3.32
C CYS A 549 0.70 -10.86 2.22
N SER A 550 1.62 -9.96 2.56
CA SER A 550 2.24 -9.01 1.62
C SER A 550 3.74 -8.90 1.89
N GLY A 551 4.50 -8.45 0.89
CA GLY A 551 5.94 -8.21 1.00
C GLY A 551 6.72 -9.44 1.46
N PRO A 552 7.45 -9.39 2.61
CA PRO A 552 8.24 -10.52 3.09
C PRO A 552 7.47 -11.84 3.23
N CYS A 553 6.17 -11.79 3.55
CA CYS A 553 5.33 -12.98 3.73
C CYS A 553 5.29 -13.86 2.47
N LEU A 554 5.29 -13.27 1.26
CA LEU A 554 5.22 -14.02 0.01
C LEU A 554 6.43 -14.94 -0.16
N SER A 555 7.62 -14.44 0.18
CA SER A 555 8.87 -15.20 0.08
C SER A 555 9.06 -16.19 1.23
N GLU A 556 8.61 -15.84 2.43
CA GLU A 556 8.62 -16.75 3.59
C GLU A 556 7.71 -17.98 3.35
N ARG A 557 6.58 -17.78 2.66
CA ARG A 557 5.59 -18.82 2.37
C ARG A 557 5.66 -19.34 0.94
N ALA A 558 6.83 -19.37 0.32
CA ALA A 558 6.96 -19.78 -1.09
C ALA A 558 6.33 -21.16 -1.40
N CYS A 559 6.46 -22.13 -0.48
CA CYS A 559 5.85 -23.48 -0.57
C CYS A 559 4.31 -23.51 -0.48
N TYR A 560 3.68 -22.42 -0.08
CA TYR A 560 2.22 -22.30 -0.03
C TYR A 560 1.67 -21.83 -1.38
N PHE A 561 2.43 -21.01 -2.11
CA PHE A 561 2.00 -20.44 -3.37
C PHE A 561 2.14 -21.42 -4.56
N ASP A 562 2.83 -22.56 -4.39
CA ASP A 562 2.83 -23.67 -5.34
C ASP A 562 1.88 -24.83 -4.95
N ASP A 563 1.14 -24.69 -3.85
CA ASP A 563 0.07 -25.62 -3.49
C ASP A 563 -1.07 -25.54 -4.50
N THR A 564 -1.56 -26.72 -4.90
CA THR A 564 -2.56 -26.87 -5.95
C THR A 564 -3.90 -27.34 -5.40
N TYR A 565 -4.97 -26.79 -5.98
CA TYR A 565 -6.36 -27.14 -5.71
C TYR A 565 -6.97 -27.61 -7.03
N THR A 566 -7.07 -28.93 -7.20
CA THR A 566 -7.53 -29.52 -8.46
C THR A 566 -8.98 -29.95 -8.37
N PHE A 567 -9.82 -29.38 -9.25
CA PHE A 567 -11.23 -29.75 -9.43
C PHE A 567 -11.36 -30.61 -10.68
N GLY A 568 -11.70 -31.87 -10.53
CA GLY A 568 -11.91 -32.80 -11.65
C GLY A 568 -13.29 -32.63 -12.28
N ALA A 569 -13.40 -32.78 -13.61
CA ALA A 569 -14.68 -32.75 -14.33
C ALA A 569 -15.69 -33.81 -13.86
N ASP A 570 -15.23 -34.82 -13.13
CA ASP A 570 -16.05 -35.88 -12.51
C ASP A 570 -16.55 -35.52 -11.10
N GLY A 571 -16.24 -34.32 -10.60
CA GLY A 571 -16.59 -33.83 -9.26
C GLY A 571 -15.57 -34.19 -8.17
N SER A 572 -14.42 -34.77 -8.53
CA SER A 572 -13.33 -35.02 -7.58
C SER A 572 -12.59 -33.73 -7.19
N PHE A 573 -12.02 -33.71 -5.98
CA PHE A 573 -11.19 -32.61 -5.49
C PHE A 573 -9.89 -33.15 -4.89
N VAL A 574 -8.77 -32.49 -5.14
CA VAL A 574 -7.45 -32.86 -4.63
C VAL A 574 -6.68 -31.61 -4.17
N ASN A 575 -6.21 -31.63 -2.93
CA ASN A 575 -5.09 -30.80 -2.47
C ASN A 575 -3.77 -31.44 -2.91
N GLY A 576 -2.96 -30.72 -3.69
CA GLY A 576 -1.61 -31.12 -4.07
C GLY A 576 -0.57 -30.12 -3.61
N PHE A 577 0.68 -30.54 -3.50
CA PHE A 577 1.76 -29.78 -2.86
C PHE A 577 2.97 -29.76 -3.78
N GLY A 578 3.17 -28.69 -4.55
CA GLY A 578 4.02 -28.63 -5.74
C GLY A 578 5.35 -29.36 -5.61
N ALA A 579 6.31 -28.75 -4.89
CA ALA A 579 7.61 -29.34 -4.60
C ALA A 579 7.59 -30.45 -3.53
N GLY A 580 6.42 -30.76 -2.95
CA GLY A 580 6.21 -31.76 -1.90
C GLY A 580 6.10 -31.20 -0.48
N GLU A 581 6.32 -29.91 -0.30
CA GLU A 581 6.18 -29.18 0.97
C GLU A 581 4.98 -28.23 0.89
N THR A 582 4.44 -27.81 2.04
CA THR A 582 3.39 -26.79 2.20
C THR A 582 3.67 -25.94 3.45
N TRP A 583 2.92 -24.85 3.64
CA TRP A 583 3.00 -24.07 4.88
C TRP A 583 2.31 -24.79 6.02
N VAL A 584 3.10 -25.28 6.98
CA VAL A 584 2.63 -26.01 8.16
C VAL A 584 2.71 -25.08 9.37
N GLU A 585 1.58 -24.87 10.04
CA GLU A 585 1.52 -24.05 11.26
C GLU A 585 1.79 -24.88 12.52
N ALA A 586 2.26 -24.24 13.60
CA ALA A 586 2.65 -24.91 14.84
C ALA A 586 1.57 -25.81 15.44
N TRP A 587 0.28 -25.49 15.22
CA TRP A 587 -0.84 -26.32 15.67
C TRP A 587 -0.91 -27.70 15.01
N GLN A 588 -0.27 -27.87 13.85
CA GLN A 588 -0.14 -29.14 13.13
C GLN A 588 1.00 -30.02 13.67
N GLY A 589 1.75 -29.56 14.69
CA GLY A 589 2.75 -30.36 15.40
C GLY A 589 4.20 -30.00 15.11
N VAL A 590 4.47 -28.93 14.35
CA VAL A 590 5.81 -28.36 14.16
C VAL A 590 6.11 -27.30 15.24
N PRO A 591 7.38 -27.02 15.57
CA PRO A 591 7.72 -26.07 16.64
C PRO A 591 7.38 -24.60 16.31
N ASN A 592 7.50 -24.21 15.04
CA ASN A 592 7.18 -22.89 14.51
C ASN A 592 6.55 -23.07 13.11
N ASP A 593 5.81 -22.06 12.66
CA ASP A 593 5.26 -22.05 11.31
C ASP A 593 6.40 -22.04 10.28
N GLN A 594 6.34 -22.94 9.29
CA GLN A 594 7.40 -23.11 8.29
C GLN A 594 6.91 -23.96 7.10
N CYS A 595 7.68 -23.95 6.02
CA CYS A 595 7.54 -24.96 4.96
C CYS A 595 7.98 -26.34 5.46
N GLU A 596 7.12 -27.35 5.29
CA GLU A 596 7.41 -28.75 5.60
C GLU A 596 6.47 -29.73 4.86
N ASP A 597 6.73 -31.03 4.98
CA ASP A 597 5.86 -32.11 4.54
C ASP A 597 4.40 -31.91 5.04
N PRO A 598 3.39 -32.10 4.16
CA PRO A 598 2.00 -31.88 4.51
C PRO A 598 1.49 -32.88 5.57
N VAL A 599 0.76 -32.36 6.56
CA VAL A 599 0.34 -33.11 7.76
C VAL A 599 -1.13 -33.60 7.65
N ALA A 600 -1.36 -34.89 7.93
CA ALA A 600 -2.71 -35.46 7.96
C ALA A 600 -3.59 -34.79 9.06
N PRO A 601 -4.89 -34.53 8.80
CA PRO A 601 -5.66 -34.95 7.63
C PRO A 601 -5.54 -34.02 6.41
N HIS A 602 -4.85 -32.89 6.52
CA HIS A 602 -4.74 -31.85 5.48
C HIS A 602 -3.65 -32.13 4.43
N ASN A 603 -3.28 -33.39 4.23
CA ASN A 603 -2.17 -33.78 3.35
C ASN A 603 -2.62 -34.37 2.01
N GLY A 604 -3.86 -34.10 1.59
CA GLY A 604 -4.42 -34.59 0.34
C GLY A 604 -4.60 -36.12 0.25
N SER A 605 -4.31 -36.88 1.33
CA SER A 605 -4.39 -38.34 1.31
C SER A 605 -5.81 -38.88 1.43
N ASN A 606 -6.73 -38.07 1.97
CA ASN A 606 -8.15 -38.39 2.05
C ASN A 606 -8.85 -38.03 0.72
N PRO A 607 -9.65 -38.93 0.14
CA PRO A 607 -10.44 -38.60 -1.04
C PRO A 607 -11.45 -37.48 -0.75
N ALA A 608 -11.50 -36.48 -1.62
CA ALA A 608 -12.44 -35.38 -1.53
C ALA A 608 -13.21 -35.18 -2.85
N THR A 609 -14.37 -34.52 -2.74
CA THR A 609 -15.22 -34.12 -3.86
C THR A 609 -15.67 -32.69 -3.67
N TYR A 610 -16.18 -32.05 -4.71
CA TYR A 610 -16.73 -30.70 -4.60
C TYR A 610 -18.12 -30.59 -5.23
N SER A 611 -18.85 -29.57 -4.80
CA SER A 611 -20.10 -29.13 -5.43
C SER A 611 -20.16 -27.62 -5.46
N LEU A 612 -20.53 -27.06 -6.62
CA LEU A 612 -20.73 -25.63 -6.80
C LEU A 612 -22.21 -25.36 -7.10
N VAL A 613 -22.86 -24.54 -6.26
CA VAL A 613 -24.26 -24.12 -6.45
C VAL A 613 -24.33 -22.60 -6.34
N GLY A 614 -24.53 -21.92 -7.47
CA GLY A 614 -24.34 -20.46 -7.54
C GLY A 614 -22.90 -20.12 -7.14
N ASN A 615 -22.74 -19.17 -6.22
CA ASN A 615 -21.44 -18.76 -5.67
C ASN A 615 -20.99 -19.61 -4.49
N SER A 616 -21.74 -20.66 -4.10
CA SER A 616 -21.39 -21.49 -2.94
C SER A 616 -20.63 -22.74 -3.38
N LEU A 617 -19.33 -22.77 -3.11
CA LEU A 617 -18.45 -23.91 -3.34
C LEU A 617 -18.32 -24.72 -2.06
N THR A 618 -18.69 -26.00 -2.07
CA THR A 618 -18.52 -26.91 -0.93
C THR A 618 -17.57 -28.04 -1.28
N LEU A 619 -16.53 -28.22 -0.47
CA LEU A 619 -15.66 -29.39 -0.47
C LEU A 619 -16.19 -30.42 0.53
N ASN A 620 -16.24 -31.69 0.12
CA ASN A 620 -16.66 -32.81 0.94
C ASN A 620 -15.50 -33.81 1.06
N GLY A 621 -15.00 -34.00 2.28
CA GLY A 621 -13.86 -34.84 2.61
C GLY A 621 -13.10 -34.27 3.81
N GLU A 622 -12.89 -35.10 4.84
CA GLU A 622 -12.12 -34.70 6.03
C GLU A 622 -10.70 -34.26 5.64
N GLY A 623 -10.35 -33.02 5.99
CA GLY A 623 -9.05 -32.43 5.69
C GLY A 623 -8.93 -31.76 4.32
N ALA A 624 -10.00 -31.69 3.52
CA ALA A 624 -10.00 -30.90 2.29
C ALA A 624 -10.15 -29.39 2.58
N TYR A 625 -9.38 -28.55 1.90
CA TYR A 625 -9.41 -27.09 2.09
C TYR A 625 -8.96 -26.33 0.85
N ILE A 626 -9.22 -25.02 0.82
CA ILE A 626 -8.64 -24.05 -0.12
C ILE A 626 -8.04 -22.92 0.70
N GLY A 627 -6.85 -22.44 0.31
CA GLY A 627 -6.12 -21.44 1.07
C GLY A 627 -5.42 -22.10 2.26
N LEU A 628 -5.78 -21.76 3.50
CA LEU A 628 -5.18 -22.36 4.70
C LEU A 628 -6.09 -23.42 5.33
N PRO A 629 -5.55 -24.54 5.84
CA PRO A 629 -6.34 -25.58 6.53
C PRO A 629 -6.91 -25.10 7.87
N LYS A 630 -6.46 -23.95 8.37
CA LYS A 630 -6.92 -23.39 9.65
C LYS A 630 -8.35 -22.84 9.60
N ALA A 631 -8.75 -22.21 8.50
CA ALA A 631 -10.01 -21.50 8.38
C ALA A 631 -11.14 -22.46 8.01
N MET A 632 -12.13 -22.63 8.89
CA MET A 632 -13.27 -23.54 8.69
C MET A 632 -14.58 -22.85 9.07
N ASN A 633 -15.71 -23.22 8.45
CA ASN A 633 -17.01 -22.57 8.71
C ASN A 633 -17.49 -22.69 10.16
N VAL A 634 -16.95 -23.66 10.91
CA VAL A 634 -17.29 -23.90 12.31
C VAL A 634 -16.39 -23.13 13.29
N GLY A 635 -15.31 -22.50 12.81
CA GLY A 635 -14.29 -21.82 13.60
C GLY A 635 -12.88 -22.10 13.07
N GLU A 636 -11.86 -21.51 13.69
CA GLU A 636 -10.47 -21.79 13.33
C GLU A 636 -9.91 -23.02 14.05
N LEU A 637 -9.23 -23.91 13.32
CA LEU A 637 -8.48 -25.01 13.92
C LEU A 637 -7.28 -24.49 14.74
N PRO A 638 -6.87 -25.21 15.81
CA PRO A 638 -7.42 -26.46 16.33
C PRO A 638 -8.55 -26.25 17.36
N ASN A 639 -9.13 -25.04 17.45
CA ASN A 639 -10.12 -24.69 18.47
C ASN A 639 -11.50 -25.31 18.21
N VAL A 640 -11.67 -25.93 17.05
CA VAL A 640 -12.88 -26.65 16.63
C VAL A 640 -12.48 -28.03 16.08
N PRO A 641 -13.42 -29.00 16.02
CA PRO A 641 -13.15 -30.27 15.37
C PRO A 641 -12.87 -30.08 13.87
N VAL A 642 -12.02 -30.95 13.30
CA VAL A 642 -11.84 -31.02 11.84
C VAL A 642 -13.20 -31.40 11.22
N PRO A 643 -13.78 -30.58 10.33
CA PRO A 643 -15.06 -30.88 9.73
C PRO A 643 -14.92 -31.86 8.55
N ASP A 644 -15.99 -32.58 8.24
CA ASP A 644 -16.08 -33.45 7.05
C ASP A 644 -16.36 -32.67 5.76
N GLN A 645 -16.67 -31.38 5.85
CA GLN A 645 -16.93 -30.48 4.73
C GLN A 645 -16.57 -29.03 5.07
N VAL A 646 -16.24 -28.25 4.04
CA VAL A 646 -16.01 -26.81 4.14
C VAL A 646 -16.64 -26.10 2.94
N THR A 647 -17.21 -24.93 3.18
CA THR A 647 -17.94 -24.13 2.20
C THR A 647 -17.32 -22.74 2.07
N TYR A 648 -17.06 -22.33 0.83
CA TYR A 648 -16.57 -21.01 0.44
C TYR A 648 -17.65 -20.27 -0.36
N ASN A 649 -17.68 -18.96 -0.21
CA ASN A 649 -18.35 -18.09 -1.17
C ASN A 649 -17.32 -17.68 -2.22
N ILE A 650 -17.61 -17.89 -3.50
CA ILE A 650 -16.68 -17.63 -4.59
C ILE A 650 -17.20 -16.57 -5.54
N THR A 651 -16.28 -15.79 -6.10
CA THR A 651 -16.55 -14.85 -7.18
C THR A 651 -15.48 -15.06 -8.24
N PHE A 652 -15.87 -15.44 -9.45
CA PHE A 652 -14.94 -15.46 -10.58
C PHE A 652 -14.71 -14.03 -11.05
N GLU A 653 -13.43 -13.66 -11.21
CA GLU A 653 -13.02 -12.39 -11.85
C GLU A 653 -12.70 -12.61 -13.34
N GLY A 654 -12.74 -13.86 -13.80
CA GLY A 654 -12.50 -14.28 -15.18
C GLY A 654 -12.42 -15.82 -15.28
N PRO A 655 -12.10 -16.38 -16.45
CA PRO A 655 -11.98 -17.84 -16.64
C PRO A 655 -10.78 -18.44 -15.90
N THR A 656 -9.80 -17.61 -15.53
CA THR A 656 -8.53 -18.01 -14.93
C THR A 656 -8.29 -17.41 -13.54
N THR A 657 -9.21 -16.59 -13.02
CA THR A 657 -9.04 -15.93 -11.71
C THR A 657 -10.31 -16.01 -10.89
N MET A 658 -10.18 -16.37 -9.61
CA MET A 658 -11.31 -16.38 -8.67
C MET A 658 -10.91 -15.88 -7.28
N ARG A 659 -11.86 -15.25 -6.61
CA ARG A 659 -11.79 -14.93 -5.18
C ARG A 659 -12.66 -15.89 -4.38
N LEU A 660 -12.18 -16.26 -3.20
CA LEU A 660 -12.91 -17.09 -2.25
C LEU A 660 -12.94 -16.42 -0.89
N THR A 661 -14.07 -16.54 -0.22
CA THR A 661 -14.27 -16.10 1.16
C THR A 661 -14.83 -17.22 2.02
N ILE A 662 -14.36 -17.30 3.26
CA ILE A 662 -14.91 -18.18 4.30
C ILE A 662 -15.04 -17.42 5.62
N GLU A 663 -16.22 -17.49 6.22
CA GLU A 663 -16.46 -16.97 7.56
C GLU A 663 -16.12 -18.03 8.60
N SER A 664 -15.09 -17.79 9.43
CA SER A 664 -14.59 -18.72 10.46
C SER A 664 -15.01 -18.31 11.88
N GLY A 665 -16.17 -17.67 11.98
CA GLY A 665 -16.68 -17.04 13.19
C GLY A 665 -17.39 -15.74 12.83
N ALA A 666 -18.36 -15.31 13.65
CA ALA A 666 -19.15 -14.12 13.34
C ALA A 666 -18.23 -12.90 13.12
N GLY A 667 -18.21 -12.38 11.89
CA GLY A 667 -17.38 -11.23 11.52
C GLY A 667 -15.89 -11.54 11.35
N VAL A 668 -15.51 -12.81 11.12
CA VAL A 668 -14.12 -13.22 10.86
C VAL A 668 -14.06 -13.83 9.46
N PHE A 669 -13.65 -13.03 8.47
CA PHE A 669 -13.62 -13.46 7.07
C PHE A 669 -12.19 -13.69 6.60
N TRP A 670 -11.88 -14.95 6.28
CA TRP A 670 -10.68 -15.30 5.54
C TRP A 670 -10.94 -15.19 4.05
N GLN A 671 -9.95 -14.68 3.32
CA GLN A 671 -10.06 -14.32 1.92
C GLN A 671 -8.86 -14.80 1.13
N TYR A 672 -9.13 -15.29 -0.08
CA TYR A 672 -8.14 -15.89 -0.96
C TYR A 672 -8.37 -15.43 -2.41
N LYS A 673 -7.30 -15.14 -3.14
CA LYS A 673 -7.30 -14.98 -4.61
C LYS A 673 -6.52 -16.14 -5.23
N LEU A 674 -7.16 -16.87 -6.14
CA LEU A 674 -6.57 -17.99 -6.85
C LEU A 674 -6.51 -17.70 -8.35
N VAL A 675 -5.47 -18.25 -8.97
CA VAL A 675 -5.28 -18.25 -10.42
C VAL A 675 -5.20 -19.69 -10.93
N LYS A 676 -5.75 -19.92 -12.12
CA LYS A 676 -5.75 -21.22 -12.80
C LYS A 676 -4.37 -21.46 -13.42
N GLN A 677 -3.84 -22.68 -13.27
CA GLN A 677 -2.57 -23.11 -13.86
C GLN A 677 -2.67 -23.44 -15.35
#